data_AF-A0A6I5IVW3-F1
#
_entry.id   AF-A0A6I5IVW3-F1
#
_cell.length_a   1.000
_cell.length_b   1.000
_cell.length_c   1.000
_cell.angle_alpha   90.00
_cell.angle_beta   90.00
_cell.angle_gamma   90.00
#
_symmetry.space_group_name_H-M   'P 1'
#
loop_
_entity.id
_entity.type
_entity.pdbx_description
1 polymer ?
#
loop_
_entity_poly.entity_id
_entity_poly.type
_entity_poly.pdbx_seq_one_letter_code
_entity_poly.pdbx_strand_id
1 'polypeptide(L)'
;MGSPRFLVGIDLGTTNTVVAFCEITDNLSQSEITLFPVDQLVGPGEVVRKPLLPSFRYHPAQGQVASSDLTLPWDHQAVTGDIEQVIIGEWARELGSKVAGRQVASAKSWLSHPTVDQTADILPWAAGNDVEKVSPIIASASYLNHIRQAWNYRHPSDRLENQEVIITVPASFDETARKFTIEAAALAGLNKIQLLEEPQAVCYDWYARHQKTAFQELKTLPLILVCDVGGGTTDLSLIEAQFQQDELTLNRIGVGEHLMLGGDNLDLALAHLAEQQLNQHQKLNAANLTKLIQQTRQAKENLLATNAPEVANITMLGSGSKLLGGTRKISLTQQEVLDIALDGFFPLSDFSQRPDKRRRAVVEFGLPYVADPAISKHLAEFLHQHQSVALSALHQQESTQPAIPVGLLLNGGLFNSDLITNRLIQLLEHWRKAPITLLDNPHPDWSVALGAVAFAKARRGAQLKIGGGAARSYFLHLPEKNKMGNALCLLAKGTEEGQEIRLTGRQFSLTLGEPVRFNLLTSTHDTLAQKTAVNNGVMVKIDPDMFSPLPPYIVTLESDGAELKANQKERVAVQLACQLTEVGTLKMECVSLDDDQKRWALEFEVRNQKTQDTKPPASSTHLTECQALISRLYSGNKKNSDDGKEIKTLTKTLEKRLGKRDEWDFITLRHLFDTLAQGRKRRRRSEQHEKNWLRLAGFTLRPGFGAATDAWRIEQVWGLYQQGIQFQNHQGWSDWWVFWRRIAGGLNQEQQETILADIAKYLHPGAAKNPQTMKAGQEMGYEAMVRLAASLEHLEVEDKRLLADWFLSKACHQHPFSQAHWWAVGRLASRTPLYGSQHTVIPREQVEPWLPQLLEQDWQAEPMAAFACVMICRKTGDRTLDINDDIRQKVITKLTQSKTPVSWLNLIDHIGELSISESKRIFGDTLPSGLILLSH
;
A
#
# COMPACT_ATOMS: atom_id res chain seq x y z
N MET A 1 -9.39 -2.38 36.05
CA MET A 1 -8.44 -1.38 35.49
C MET A 1 -8.77 -0.06 36.15
N GLY A 2 -7.77 0.64 36.70
CA GLY A 2 -7.97 2.00 37.23
C GLY A 2 -8.31 2.97 36.09
N SER A 3 -8.88 4.12 36.45
CA SER A 3 -9.00 5.25 35.51
C SER A 3 -7.61 5.69 35.03
N PRO A 4 -7.47 6.14 33.77
CA PRO A 4 -6.19 6.66 33.29
C PRO A 4 -5.74 7.82 34.18
N ARG A 5 -4.44 7.87 34.48
CA ARG A 5 -3.80 8.95 35.22
C ARG A 5 -3.16 9.97 34.28
N PHE A 6 -2.70 9.52 33.13
CA PHE A 6 -1.98 10.37 32.17
C PHE A 6 -2.69 10.41 30.81
N LEU A 7 -2.57 11.57 30.15
CA LEU A 7 -2.74 11.71 28.71
C LEU A 7 -1.36 11.57 28.09
N VAL A 8 -1.21 10.68 27.11
CA VAL A 8 0.08 10.39 26.47
C VAL A 8 -0.04 10.60 24.97
N GLY A 9 0.86 11.41 24.41
CA GLY A 9 1.01 11.64 22.97
C GLY A 9 2.27 10.96 22.46
N ILE A 10 2.15 10.14 21.43
CA ILE A 10 3.26 9.44 20.77
C ILE A 10 3.32 9.93 19.32
N ASP A 11 4.39 10.64 18.98
CA ASP A 11 4.74 10.91 17.60
C ASP A 11 5.52 9.73 17.04
N LEU A 12 4.86 8.81 16.33
CA LEU A 12 5.50 7.66 15.68
C LEU A 12 6.11 8.11 14.34
N GLY A 13 7.18 8.89 14.34
CA GLY A 13 7.75 9.44 13.11
C GLY A 13 8.58 8.44 12.28
N THR A 14 8.78 8.76 11.00
CA THR A 14 9.54 7.94 10.04
C THR A 14 10.99 7.72 10.46
N THR A 15 11.63 8.75 11.03
CA THR A 15 13.05 8.75 11.42
C THR A 15 13.25 8.80 12.93
N ASN A 16 12.35 9.46 13.66
CA ASN A 16 12.39 9.58 15.12
C ASN A 16 10.98 9.38 15.68
N THR A 17 10.91 8.81 16.87
CA THR A 17 9.70 8.69 17.68
C THR A 17 9.86 9.51 18.96
N VAL A 18 8.82 10.26 19.33
CA VAL A 18 8.81 11.15 20.51
C VAL A 18 7.59 10.88 21.38
N VAL A 19 7.76 10.99 22.69
CA VAL A 19 6.68 10.76 23.65
C VAL A 19 6.54 11.99 24.54
N ALA A 20 5.31 12.48 24.66
CA ALA A 20 4.94 13.52 25.61
C ALA A 20 3.78 13.05 26.47
N PHE A 21 3.63 13.63 27.65
CA PHE A 21 2.52 13.30 28.54
C PHE A 21 2.16 14.46 29.48
N CYS A 22 0.95 14.42 30.01
CA CYS A 22 0.53 15.24 31.14
C CYS A 22 -0.34 14.44 32.10
N GLU A 23 -0.33 14.83 33.37
CA GLU A 23 -1.20 14.24 34.39
C GLU A 23 -2.63 14.77 34.28
N ILE A 24 -3.60 13.88 34.42
CA ILE A 24 -5.02 14.22 34.47
C ILE A 24 -5.32 14.76 35.87
N THR A 25 -5.48 16.07 35.96
CA THR A 25 -5.84 16.77 37.21
C THR A 25 -7.21 17.45 37.07
N ASP A 26 -7.77 17.90 38.20
CA ASP A 26 -9.02 18.69 38.21
C ASP A 26 -8.89 19.99 37.41
N ASN A 27 -7.67 20.53 37.28
CA ASN A 27 -7.36 21.71 36.46
C ASN A 27 -6.52 21.34 35.23
N LEU A 28 -7.04 20.42 34.42
CA LEU A 28 -6.36 19.91 33.23
C LEU A 28 -5.84 21.00 32.30
N SER A 29 -6.53 22.15 32.21
CA SER A 29 -6.10 23.28 31.36
C SER A 29 -4.68 23.76 31.71
N GLN A 30 -4.33 23.79 32.99
CA GLN A 30 -3.03 24.21 33.51
C GLN A 30 -2.01 23.09 33.69
N SER A 31 -2.41 21.82 33.49
CA SER A 31 -1.47 20.69 33.56
C SER A 31 -0.38 20.83 32.49
N GLU A 32 0.87 20.87 32.93
CA GLU A 32 2.06 21.00 32.08
C GLU A 32 2.24 19.75 31.22
N ILE A 33 2.55 19.96 29.94
CA ILE A 33 2.89 18.89 29.01
C ILE A 33 4.41 18.72 29.07
N THR A 34 4.85 17.50 29.36
CA THR A 34 6.28 17.18 29.52
C THR A 34 6.69 16.10 28.55
N LEU A 35 7.96 16.15 28.10
CA LEU A 35 8.54 15.07 27.31
C LEU A 35 8.90 13.89 28.21
N PHE A 36 8.76 12.69 27.66
CA PHE A 36 9.24 11.47 28.29
C PHE A 36 10.57 11.03 27.63
N PRO A 37 11.73 11.21 28.29
CA PRO A 37 13.00 10.71 27.78
C PRO A 37 13.02 9.18 27.78
N VAL A 38 13.24 8.61 26.59
CA VAL A 38 13.24 7.18 26.34
C VAL A 38 14.64 6.61 26.56
N ASP A 39 14.72 5.62 27.44
CA ASP A 39 15.89 4.76 27.65
C ASP A 39 16.20 3.98 26.36
N GLN A 40 17.43 4.08 25.85
CA GLN A 40 17.85 3.41 24.62
C GLN A 40 19.36 3.14 24.61
N LEU A 41 19.77 2.12 23.85
CA LEU A 41 21.17 1.79 23.66
C LEU A 41 21.85 2.80 22.73
N VAL A 42 23.04 3.25 23.10
CA VAL A 42 23.95 4.07 22.26
C VAL A 42 25.26 3.36 21.93
N GLY A 43 25.47 2.20 22.55
CA GLY A 43 26.61 1.32 22.35
C GLY A 43 26.41 0.03 23.14
N PRO A 44 27.36 -0.91 23.07
CA PRO A 44 27.31 -2.17 23.80
C PRO A 44 27.13 -1.96 25.31
N GLY A 45 25.96 -2.33 25.85
CA GLY A 45 25.62 -2.20 27.26
C GLY A 45 25.49 -0.75 27.78
N GLU A 46 25.55 0.24 26.89
CA GLU A 46 25.47 1.66 27.26
C GLU A 46 24.06 2.20 26.99
N VAL A 47 23.35 2.53 28.07
CA VAL A 47 21.98 3.05 28.02
C VAL A 47 21.97 4.53 28.40
N VAL A 48 21.35 5.35 27.55
CA VAL A 48 21.08 6.76 27.85
C VAL A 48 19.60 7.06 27.68
N ARG A 49 19.14 8.15 28.30
CA ARG A 49 17.81 8.67 28.11
C ARG A 49 17.86 9.89 27.20
N LYS A 50 17.11 9.86 26.10
CA LYS A 50 17.00 10.99 25.19
C LYS A 50 15.53 11.27 24.88
N PRO A 51 15.14 12.53 24.61
CA PRO A 51 13.77 12.86 24.18
C PRO A 51 13.38 12.19 22.85
N LEU A 52 14.37 12.00 21.96
CA LEU A 52 14.18 11.36 20.67
C LEU A 52 14.60 9.89 20.74
N LEU A 53 13.71 8.99 20.33
CA LEU A 53 14.06 7.60 20.01
C LEU A 53 14.14 7.47 18.48
N PRO A 54 15.32 7.28 17.87
CA PRO A 54 15.39 7.05 16.44
C PRO A 54 14.57 5.80 16.05
N SER A 55 13.71 5.93 15.03
CA SER A 55 12.83 4.87 14.51
C SER A 55 13.61 3.89 13.61
N PHE A 56 14.74 3.42 14.12
CA PHE A 56 15.65 2.51 13.46
C PHE A 56 15.74 1.21 14.23
N ARG A 57 15.82 0.12 13.46
CA ARG A 57 15.98 -1.23 13.98
C ARG A 57 17.15 -1.91 13.28
N TYR A 58 17.97 -2.63 14.01
CA TYR A 58 19.15 -3.32 13.47
C TYR A 58 19.11 -4.80 13.80
N HIS A 59 19.37 -5.63 12.78
CA HIS A 59 19.39 -7.08 12.86
C HIS A 59 20.85 -7.57 12.90
N PRO A 60 21.41 -7.79 14.10
CA PRO A 60 22.79 -8.23 14.23
C PRO A 60 23.01 -9.60 13.58
N ALA A 61 24.20 -9.82 13.04
CA ALA A 61 24.62 -11.15 12.63
C ALA A 61 24.82 -12.04 13.87
N GLN A 62 24.69 -13.36 13.69
CA GLN A 62 24.96 -14.29 14.78
C GLN A 62 26.37 -14.09 15.33
N GLY A 63 26.48 -13.85 16.63
CA GLY A 63 27.75 -13.58 17.32
C GLY A 63 28.33 -12.18 17.10
N GLN A 64 27.64 -11.27 16.40
CA GLN A 64 28.07 -9.87 16.27
C GLN A 64 27.98 -9.11 17.59
N VAL A 65 26.95 -9.41 18.39
CA VAL A 65 26.69 -8.79 19.69
C VAL A 65 26.51 -9.88 20.74
N ALA A 66 27.04 -9.66 21.94
CA ALA A 66 26.77 -10.52 23.09
C ALA A 66 25.44 -10.14 23.74
N SER A 67 24.78 -11.07 24.42
CA SER A 67 23.54 -10.77 25.16
C SER A 67 23.73 -9.68 26.22
N SER A 68 24.94 -9.57 26.79
CA SER A 68 25.30 -8.47 27.70
C SER A 68 25.29 -7.10 27.05
N ASP A 69 25.53 -7.02 25.74
CA ASP A 69 25.59 -5.76 25.00
C ASP A 69 24.18 -5.18 24.76
N LEU A 70 23.15 -6.03 24.84
CA LEU A 70 21.74 -5.68 24.63
C LEU A 70 21.01 -5.35 25.95
N THR A 71 21.74 -5.18 27.05
CA THR A 71 21.14 -4.99 28.38
C THR A 71 20.43 -3.63 28.47
N LEU A 72 19.12 -3.67 28.68
CA LEU A 72 18.28 -2.51 29.00
C LEU A 72 17.93 -2.51 30.51
N PRO A 73 17.41 -1.40 31.06
CA PRO A 73 16.98 -1.34 32.46
C PRO A 73 15.82 -2.30 32.82
N TRP A 74 15.14 -2.85 31.81
CA TRP A 74 14.07 -3.84 31.95
C TRP A 74 14.41 -5.12 31.19
N ASP A 75 13.73 -6.20 31.54
CA ASP A 75 13.75 -7.45 30.78
C ASP A 75 12.96 -7.26 29.47
N HIS A 76 13.65 -7.28 28.34
CA HIS A 76 13.06 -6.99 27.04
C HIS A 76 12.15 -8.14 26.60
N GLN A 77 10.87 -7.85 26.45
CA GLN A 77 9.88 -8.76 25.85
C GLN A 77 9.63 -8.36 24.40
N ALA A 78 10.02 -9.23 23.46
CA ALA A 78 9.75 -9.02 22.04
C ALA A 78 8.24 -9.08 21.73
N VAL A 79 7.84 -8.42 20.65
CA VAL A 79 6.47 -8.54 20.14
C VAL A 79 6.24 -9.98 19.67
N THR A 80 5.01 -10.48 19.75
CA THR A 80 4.70 -11.85 19.29
C THR A 80 5.00 -11.97 17.79
N GLY A 81 5.80 -12.99 17.42
CA GLY A 81 6.24 -13.19 16.03
C GLY A 81 7.46 -12.36 15.62
N ASP A 82 8.09 -11.64 16.56
CA ASP A 82 9.27 -10.82 16.29
C ASP A 82 10.59 -11.59 16.52
N ILE A 83 11.67 -11.05 15.97
CA ILE A 83 13.05 -11.55 16.15
C ILE A 83 13.54 -11.23 17.57
N GLU A 84 14.13 -12.20 18.27
CA GLU A 84 14.52 -12.05 19.67
C GLU A 84 15.63 -11.01 19.91
N GLN A 85 16.67 -11.01 19.09
CA GLN A 85 17.85 -10.16 19.29
C GLN A 85 17.90 -9.02 18.28
N VAL A 86 17.27 -7.91 18.62
CA VAL A 86 17.28 -6.69 17.81
C VAL A 86 17.72 -5.48 18.63
N ILE A 87 18.31 -4.50 17.95
CA ILE A 87 18.67 -3.22 18.54
C ILE A 87 17.68 -2.19 17.99
N ILE A 88 17.13 -1.35 18.87
CA ILE A 88 16.21 -0.26 18.52
C ILE A 88 16.81 1.06 19.02
N GLY A 89 16.65 2.13 18.24
CA GLY A 89 17.06 3.48 18.64
C GLY A 89 18.42 3.90 18.09
N GLU A 90 19.14 4.71 18.87
CA GLU A 90 20.37 5.38 18.43
C GLU A 90 21.48 4.41 17.99
N TRP A 91 21.72 3.34 18.75
CA TRP A 91 22.76 2.37 18.35
C TRP A 91 22.40 1.63 17.06
N ALA A 92 21.12 1.36 16.83
CA ALA A 92 20.64 0.79 15.56
C ALA A 92 20.86 1.74 14.38
N ARG A 93 20.63 3.06 14.60
CA ARG A 93 20.92 4.11 13.63
C ARG A 93 22.41 4.15 13.27
N GLU A 94 23.28 4.15 14.28
CA GLU A 94 24.73 4.21 14.10
C GLU A 94 25.27 2.98 13.34
N LEU A 95 24.81 1.77 13.70
CA LEU A 95 25.24 0.52 13.06
C LEU A 95 24.87 0.46 11.57
N GLY A 96 23.74 1.03 11.15
CA GLY A 96 23.35 1.07 9.74
C GLY A 96 24.27 1.92 8.86
N SER A 97 24.95 2.92 9.42
CA SER A 97 25.98 3.70 8.71
C SER A 97 27.29 2.93 8.52
N LYS A 98 27.47 1.82 9.26
CA LYS A 98 28.69 1.00 9.30
C LYS A 98 28.52 -0.30 8.53
N VAL A 99 27.37 -0.97 8.67
CA VAL A 99 27.08 -2.30 8.13
C VAL A 99 25.92 -2.25 7.14
N ALA A 100 26.18 -2.74 5.93
CA ALA A 100 25.21 -2.73 4.84
C ALA A 100 24.11 -3.78 5.04
N GLY A 101 22.87 -3.45 4.66
CA GLY A 101 21.76 -4.41 4.50
C GLY A 101 21.15 -4.99 5.79
N ARG A 102 21.49 -4.49 6.98
CA ARG A 102 21.00 -5.03 8.27
C ARG A 102 20.12 -4.07 9.08
N GLN A 103 19.86 -2.88 8.56
CA GLN A 103 19.07 -1.86 9.23
C GLN A 103 17.69 -1.72 8.58
N VAL A 104 16.66 -1.80 9.40
CA VAL A 104 15.29 -1.37 9.06
C VAL A 104 15.20 0.13 9.30
N ALA A 105 14.74 0.85 8.27
CA ALA A 105 14.48 2.28 8.29
C ALA A 105 13.13 2.58 7.62
N SER A 106 12.54 3.73 7.94
CA SER A 106 11.31 4.26 7.33
C SER A 106 10.13 3.28 7.37
N ALA A 107 10.01 2.45 8.42
CA ALA A 107 8.94 1.46 8.56
C ALA A 107 7.54 2.08 8.42
N LYS A 108 7.35 3.31 8.91
CA LYS A 108 6.13 4.09 8.74
C LYS A 108 5.75 4.30 7.27
N SER A 109 6.72 4.66 6.43
CA SER A 109 6.54 4.83 4.98
C SER A 109 6.17 3.52 4.27
N TRP A 110 6.60 2.37 4.79
CA TRP A 110 6.22 1.07 4.25
C TRP A 110 4.76 0.69 4.57
N LEU A 111 4.19 1.20 5.67
CA LEU A 111 2.77 0.98 6.00
C LEU A 111 1.82 1.62 4.98
N SER A 112 2.23 2.72 4.34
CA SER A 112 1.45 3.42 3.32
C SER A 112 1.73 2.96 1.89
N HIS A 113 2.56 1.92 1.68
CA HIS A 113 2.95 1.51 0.35
C HIS A 113 1.97 0.47 -0.27
N PRO A 114 1.16 0.81 -1.29
CA PRO A 114 0.07 -0.05 -1.76
C PRO A 114 0.46 -1.31 -2.57
N THR A 115 1.71 -1.49 -3.01
CA THR A 115 2.10 -2.61 -3.91
C THR A 115 2.88 -3.73 -3.22
N VAL A 116 3.18 -3.56 -1.94
CA VAL A 116 3.80 -4.60 -1.10
C VAL A 116 2.79 -5.17 -0.12
N ASP A 117 3.07 -6.37 0.36
CA ASP A 117 2.32 -6.96 1.47
C ASP A 117 2.94 -6.47 2.78
N GLN A 118 2.24 -5.59 3.49
CA GLN A 118 2.72 -4.96 4.73
C GLN A 118 2.69 -5.95 5.91
N THR A 119 2.12 -7.13 5.72
CA THR A 119 2.11 -8.22 6.71
C THR A 119 3.26 -9.21 6.52
N ALA A 120 3.90 -9.20 5.35
CA ALA A 120 5.00 -10.11 5.01
C ALA A 120 6.36 -9.60 5.51
N ASP A 121 7.28 -10.52 5.76
CA ASP A 121 8.63 -10.24 6.27
C ASP A 121 9.56 -9.67 5.19
N ILE A 122 9.43 -8.37 4.93
CA ILE A 122 10.12 -7.68 3.84
C ILE A 122 11.24 -6.74 4.30
N LEU A 123 11.33 -6.39 5.59
CA LEU A 123 12.33 -5.43 6.11
C LEU A 123 13.44 -6.13 6.91
N PRO A 124 14.74 -5.83 6.68
CA PRO A 124 15.25 -4.78 5.80
C PRO A 124 15.08 -5.12 4.32
N TRP A 125 14.62 -4.14 3.53
CA TRP A 125 14.33 -4.35 2.11
C TRP A 125 15.56 -4.80 1.31
N ALA A 126 16.69 -4.12 1.55
CA ALA A 126 17.96 -4.39 0.88
C ALA A 126 18.82 -5.47 1.58
N ALA A 127 18.21 -6.33 2.40
CA ALA A 127 18.95 -7.34 3.15
C ALA A 127 19.45 -8.50 2.26
N GLY A 128 20.61 -9.04 2.63
CA GLY A 128 21.10 -10.31 2.07
C GLY A 128 20.29 -11.50 2.60
N ASN A 129 20.48 -12.68 1.98
CA ASN A 129 19.78 -13.91 2.36
C ASN A 129 20.13 -14.40 3.78
N ASP A 130 21.19 -13.87 4.39
CA ASP A 130 21.69 -14.19 5.73
C ASP A 130 21.07 -13.31 6.84
N VAL A 131 20.08 -12.49 6.50
CA VAL A 131 19.43 -11.55 7.42
C VAL A 131 17.96 -11.90 7.53
N GLU A 132 17.53 -12.23 8.75
CA GLU A 132 16.11 -12.40 9.06
C GLU A 132 15.37 -11.07 8.81
N LYS A 133 14.15 -11.15 8.27
CA LYS A 133 13.31 -10.00 7.95
C LYS A 133 12.08 -9.96 8.85
N VAL A 134 11.44 -8.80 8.91
CA VAL A 134 10.16 -8.58 9.58
C VAL A 134 9.23 -7.73 8.74
N SER A 135 7.94 -7.82 9.01
CA SER A 135 6.95 -6.96 8.39
C SER A 135 7.04 -5.49 8.86
N PRO A 136 6.63 -4.52 8.03
CA PRO A 136 6.47 -3.12 8.43
C PRO A 136 5.62 -2.94 9.69
N ILE A 137 4.60 -3.78 9.87
CA ILE A 137 3.74 -3.79 11.07
C ILE A 137 4.55 -4.21 12.30
N ILE A 138 5.31 -5.31 12.23
CA ILE A 138 6.15 -5.79 13.34
C ILE A 138 7.27 -4.78 13.66
N ALA A 139 7.90 -4.18 12.65
CA ALA A 139 8.90 -3.14 12.86
C ALA A 139 8.30 -1.94 13.62
N SER A 140 7.13 -1.46 13.20
CA SER A 140 6.44 -0.33 13.87
C SER A 140 5.97 -0.71 15.27
N ALA A 141 5.46 -1.94 15.46
CA ALA A 141 5.07 -2.48 16.76
C ALA A 141 6.27 -2.56 17.71
N SER A 142 7.46 -2.92 17.21
CA SER A 142 8.67 -3.02 18.03
C SER A 142 9.08 -1.66 18.60
N TYR A 143 8.93 -0.56 17.84
CA TYR A 143 9.17 0.80 18.34
C TYR A 143 8.19 1.21 19.44
N LEU A 144 6.89 0.94 19.23
CA LEU A 144 5.85 1.21 20.23
C LEU A 144 6.02 0.35 21.48
N ASN A 145 6.43 -0.91 21.32
CA ASN A 145 6.68 -1.81 22.43
C ASN A 145 7.93 -1.40 23.23
N HIS A 146 8.98 -0.90 22.56
CA HIS A 146 10.13 -0.30 23.25
C HIS A 146 9.70 0.87 24.13
N ILE A 147 8.84 1.76 23.60
CA ILE A 147 8.26 2.88 24.36
C ILE A 147 7.41 2.39 25.53
N ARG A 148 6.52 1.41 25.30
CA ARG A 148 5.68 0.83 26.35
C ARG A 148 6.51 0.24 27.48
N GLN A 149 7.57 -0.51 27.16
CA GLN A 149 8.43 -1.10 28.17
C GLN A 149 9.25 -0.04 28.92
N ALA A 150 9.82 0.94 28.21
CA ALA A 150 10.52 2.06 28.82
C ALA A 150 9.58 2.85 29.77
N TRP A 151 8.36 3.15 29.33
CA TRP A 151 7.35 3.81 30.16
C TRP A 151 7.02 2.97 31.40
N ASN A 152 6.70 1.69 31.22
CA ASN A 152 6.28 0.80 32.32
C ASN A 152 7.38 0.57 33.35
N TYR A 153 8.64 0.57 32.93
CA TYR A 153 9.78 0.53 33.84
C TYR A 153 9.86 1.79 34.71
N ARG A 154 9.59 2.96 34.13
CA ARG A 154 9.62 4.26 34.82
C ARG A 154 8.35 4.55 35.62
N HIS A 155 7.22 3.98 35.22
CA HIS A 155 5.89 4.17 35.81
C HIS A 155 5.24 2.81 36.14
N PRO A 156 5.78 2.04 37.09
CA PRO A 156 5.31 0.68 37.37
C PRO A 156 3.83 0.62 37.82
N SER A 157 3.34 1.69 38.47
CA SER A 157 1.95 1.81 38.93
C SER A 157 1.00 2.34 37.85
N ASP A 158 1.53 3.06 36.86
CA ASP A 158 0.76 3.81 35.86
C ASP A 158 1.14 3.37 34.45
N ARG A 159 0.96 2.07 34.20
CA ARG A 159 1.37 1.41 32.95
C ARG A 159 0.72 2.06 31.72
N LEU A 160 1.48 2.16 30.63
CA LEU A 160 1.10 2.88 29.41
C LEU A 160 -0.20 2.34 28.79
N GLU A 161 -0.36 1.02 28.75
CA GLU A 161 -1.57 0.37 28.20
C GLU A 161 -2.87 0.67 28.96
N ASN A 162 -2.77 1.27 30.16
CA ASN A 162 -3.91 1.72 30.96
C ASN A 162 -4.14 3.24 30.88
N GLN A 163 -3.35 3.97 30.09
CA GLN A 163 -3.47 5.42 29.91
C GLN A 163 -4.29 5.75 28.66
N GLU A 164 -4.62 7.03 28.50
CA GLU A 164 -5.21 7.52 27.25
C GLU A 164 -4.07 7.89 26.29
N VAL A 165 -3.94 7.13 25.19
CA VAL A 165 -2.81 7.25 24.26
C VAL A 165 -3.28 7.77 22.91
N ILE A 166 -2.66 8.86 22.45
CA ILE A 166 -2.81 9.42 21.11
C ILE A 166 -1.56 9.07 20.31
N ILE A 167 -1.71 8.46 19.13
CA ILE A 167 -0.62 8.18 18.20
C ILE A 167 -0.79 9.05 16.95
N THR A 168 0.27 9.71 16.50
CA THR A 168 0.18 10.58 15.31
C THR A 168 0.45 9.84 14.00
N VAL A 169 -0.25 10.28 12.96
CA VAL A 169 -0.10 9.79 11.58
C VAL A 169 -0.03 10.98 10.61
N PRO A 170 0.62 10.85 9.45
CA PRO A 170 0.58 11.88 8.41
C PRO A 170 -0.87 12.15 8.03
N ALA A 171 -1.22 13.42 7.80
CA ALA A 171 -2.57 13.80 7.34
C ALA A 171 -2.96 13.07 6.05
N SER A 172 -1.93 12.78 5.27
CA SER A 172 -2.00 12.16 3.98
C SER A 172 -2.08 10.62 3.99
N PHE A 173 -1.93 9.95 5.14
CA PHE A 173 -2.13 8.51 5.26
C PHE A 173 -3.54 8.08 4.80
N ASP A 174 -3.57 7.00 4.00
CA ASP A 174 -4.81 6.36 3.61
C ASP A 174 -5.35 5.46 4.74
N GLU A 175 -6.51 4.88 4.48
CA GLU A 175 -7.25 4.07 5.45
C GLU A 175 -6.51 2.78 5.81
N THR A 176 -5.82 2.20 4.83
CA THR A 176 -5.02 0.99 5.01
C THR A 176 -3.85 1.24 5.96
N ALA A 177 -3.10 2.33 5.75
CA ALA A 177 -1.98 2.72 6.58
C ALA A 177 -2.41 3.05 8.02
N ARG A 178 -3.55 3.74 8.20
CA ARG A 178 -4.15 4.01 9.53
C ARG A 178 -4.51 2.71 10.24
N LYS A 179 -5.13 1.76 9.55
CA LYS A 179 -5.47 0.44 10.11
C LYS A 179 -4.23 -0.34 10.54
N PHE A 180 -3.19 -0.38 9.71
CA PHE A 180 -1.94 -1.05 10.08
C PHE A 180 -1.20 -0.37 11.23
N THR A 181 -1.34 0.94 11.39
CA THR A 181 -0.82 1.65 12.57
C THR A 181 -1.55 1.21 13.84
N ILE A 182 -2.88 1.06 13.79
CA ILE A 182 -3.68 0.53 14.91
C ILE A 182 -3.28 -0.93 15.22
N GLU A 183 -3.07 -1.76 14.19
CA GLU A 183 -2.62 -3.14 14.35
C GLU A 183 -1.23 -3.23 15.00
N ALA A 184 -0.29 -2.40 14.56
CA ALA A 184 1.04 -2.30 15.18
C ALA A 184 0.95 -1.88 16.66
N ALA A 185 0.07 -0.94 16.99
CA ALA A 185 -0.18 -0.53 18.37
C ALA A 185 -0.77 -1.68 19.21
N ALA A 186 -1.73 -2.43 18.68
CA ALA A 186 -2.32 -3.59 19.35
C ALA A 186 -1.26 -4.69 19.61
N LEU A 187 -0.41 -5.00 18.64
CA LEU A 187 0.71 -5.93 18.78
C LEU A 187 1.72 -5.47 19.85
N ALA A 188 1.93 -4.17 19.98
CA ALA A 188 2.73 -3.57 21.04
C ALA A 188 2.06 -3.60 22.42
N GLY A 189 0.80 -4.07 22.53
CA GLY A 189 0.02 -4.11 23.76
C GLY A 189 -0.83 -2.87 24.03
N LEU A 190 -0.94 -1.95 23.07
CA LEU A 190 -1.70 -0.70 23.15
C LEU A 190 -3.04 -0.82 22.39
N ASN A 191 -4.04 -1.42 23.05
CA ASN A 191 -5.35 -1.69 22.42
C ASN A 191 -6.32 -0.49 22.46
N LYS A 192 -5.99 0.58 23.18
CA LYS A 192 -6.85 1.74 23.39
C LYS A 192 -6.11 3.00 22.95
N ILE A 193 -6.08 3.23 21.65
CA ILE A 193 -5.41 4.37 21.04
C ILE A 193 -6.36 5.19 20.20
N GLN A 194 -6.05 6.47 20.03
CA GLN A 194 -6.68 7.36 19.06
C GLN A 194 -5.61 7.85 18.08
N LEU A 195 -6.02 8.16 16.86
CA LEU A 195 -5.13 8.72 15.86
C LEU A 195 -5.31 10.24 15.78
N LEU A 196 -4.21 10.97 15.58
CA LEU A 196 -4.21 12.41 15.30
C LEU A 196 -3.32 12.69 14.10
N GLU A 197 -3.70 13.65 13.27
CA GLU A 197 -2.87 14.05 12.14
C GLU A 197 -1.73 14.96 12.58
N GLU A 198 -0.51 14.67 12.11
CA GLU A 198 0.72 15.40 12.45
C GLU A 198 0.60 16.92 12.31
N PRO A 199 0.19 17.51 11.16
CA PRO A 199 0.10 18.96 11.04
C PRO A 199 -0.96 19.59 11.97
N GLN A 200 -2.00 18.84 12.36
CA GLN A 200 -2.94 19.33 13.37
C GLN A 200 -2.31 19.33 14.76
N ALA A 201 -1.52 18.31 15.09
CA ALA A 201 -0.80 18.25 16.35
C ALA A 201 0.12 19.47 16.51
N VAL A 202 0.86 19.85 15.48
CA VAL A 202 1.72 21.06 15.49
C VAL A 202 0.92 22.32 15.86
N CYS A 203 -0.28 22.49 15.29
CA CYS A 203 -1.15 23.61 15.64
C CYS A 203 -1.65 23.57 17.09
N TYR A 204 -1.98 22.38 17.59
CA TYR A 204 -2.37 22.20 19.00
C TYR A 204 -1.23 22.55 19.94
N ASP A 205 0.01 22.17 19.63
CA ASP A 205 1.20 22.56 20.40
C ASP A 205 1.40 24.08 20.39
N TRP A 206 1.37 24.69 19.20
CA TRP A 206 1.51 26.14 19.06
C TRP A 206 0.47 26.89 19.91
N TYR A 207 -0.80 26.50 19.80
CA TYR A 207 -1.89 27.09 20.58
C TYR A 207 -1.70 26.87 22.09
N ALA A 208 -1.29 25.66 22.51
CA ALA A 208 -1.06 25.35 23.92
C ALA A 208 0.02 26.24 24.55
N ARG A 209 1.09 26.56 23.80
CA ARG A 209 2.16 27.48 24.23
C ARG A 209 1.70 28.94 24.25
N HIS A 210 0.82 29.32 23.33
CA HIS A 210 0.36 30.71 23.13
C HIS A 210 -1.03 30.99 23.67
N GLN A 211 -1.61 30.14 24.54
CA GLN A 211 -3.02 30.26 24.93
C GLN A 211 -3.44 31.68 25.38
N LYS A 212 -2.55 32.43 26.03
CA LYS A 212 -2.79 33.80 26.52
C LYS A 212 -2.68 34.88 25.43
N THR A 213 -1.92 34.63 24.38
CA THR A 213 -1.56 35.61 23.34
C THR A 213 -2.13 35.26 21.96
N ALA A 214 -2.53 34.01 21.75
CA ALA A 214 -3.01 33.45 20.49
C ALA A 214 -4.15 34.28 19.87
N PHE A 215 -5.08 34.79 20.69
CA PHE A 215 -6.14 35.66 20.19
C PHE A 215 -5.57 36.92 19.50
N GLN A 216 -4.60 37.59 20.11
CA GLN A 216 -4.01 38.81 19.55
C GLN A 216 -3.08 38.51 18.39
N GLU A 217 -2.27 37.46 18.49
CA GLU A 217 -1.33 37.04 17.45
C GLU A 217 -2.06 36.60 16.18
N LEU A 218 -3.14 35.82 16.31
CA LEU A 218 -3.86 35.30 15.16
C LEU A 218 -4.85 36.30 14.54
N LYS A 219 -5.17 37.40 15.22
CA LYS A 219 -6.09 38.43 14.70
C LYS A 219 -5.59 39.06 13.40
N THR A 220 -4.27 39.14 13.22
CA THR A 220 -3.64 39.61 11.98
C THR A 220 -3.24 38.47 11.04
N LEU A 221 -3.52 37.21 11.41
CA LEU A 221 -3.14 36.01 10.69
C LEU A 221 -4.36 35.12 10.37
N PRO A 222 -5.36 35.61 9.60
CA PRO A 222 -6.58 34.85 9.32
C PRO A 222 -6.34 33.57 8.50
N LEU A 223 -5.19 33.45 7.82
CA LEU A 223 -4.79 32.25 7.08
C LEU A 223 -3.34 31.87 7.37
N ILE A 224 -3.17 30.64 7.86
CA ILE A 224 -1.89 30.08 8.29
C ILE A 224 -1.58 28.84 7.43
N LEU A 225 -0.36 28.77 6.90
CA LEU A 225 0.20 27.56 6.31
C LEU A 225 0.95 26.77 7.36
N VAL A 226 0.56 25.52 7.58
CA VAL A 226 1.37 24.53 8.28
C VAL A 226 2.15 23.74 7.24
N CYS A 227 3.47 23.80 7.33
CA CYS A 227 4.38 23.06 6.46
C CYS A 227 5.18 22.08 7.32
N ASP A 228 4.77 20.82 7.31
CA ASP A 228 5.45 19.74 8.04
C ASP A 228 6.31 18.94 7.08
N VAL A 229 7.63 19.05 7.17
CA VAL A 229 8.59 18.34 6.33
C VAL A 229 9.47 17.46 7.21
N GLY A 230 9.01 16.22 7.38
CA GLY A 230 9.67 15.20 8.17
C GLY A 230 10.80 14.48 7.42
N GLY A 231 11.16 13.30 7.93
CA GLY A 231 12.14 12.43 7.28
C GLY A 231 11.66 11.86 5.96
N GLY A 232 10.47 11.24 5.93
CA GLY A 232 9.97 10.56 4.73
C GLY A 232 8.78 11.22 4.03
N THR A 233 8.15 12.20 4.66
CA THR A 233 6.89 12.80 4.18
C THR A 233 6.88 14.31 4.30
N THR A 234 6.12 14.94 3.41
CA THR A 234 5.75 16.36 3.48
C THR A 234 4.24 16.44 3.60
N ASP A 235 3.76 17.01 4.70
CA ASP A 235 2.35 17.19 4.99
C ASP A 235 2.04 18.69 5.08
N LEU A 236 1.11 19.14 4.24
CA LEU A 236 0.72 20.54 4.13
C LEU A 236 -0.71 20.74 4.64
N SER A 237 -0.95 21.79 5.40
CA SER A 237 -2.30 22.15 5.85
C SER A 237 -2.52 23.67 5.85
N LEU A 238 -3.75 24.09 5.57
CA LEU A 238 -4.19 25.47 5.77
C LEU A 238 -5.12 25.55 6.96
N ILE A 239 -4.80 26.44 7.90
CA ILE A 239 -5.62 26.75 9.06
C ILE A 239 -6.18 28.16 8.92
N GLU A 240 -7.49 28.28 9.02
CA GLU A 240 -8.20 29.53 9.12
C GLU A 240 -8.39 29.91 10.59
N ALA A 241 -8.04 31.13 10.94
CA ALA A 241 -8.35 31.72 12.24
C ALA A 241 -9.56 32.64 12.10
N GLN A 242 -10.68 32.24 12.69
CA GLN A 242 -11.92 33.03 12.69
C GLN A 242 -12.18 33.63 14.08
N PHE A 243 -12.80 34.81 14.07
CA PHE A 243 -13.13 35.57 15.27
C PHE A 243 -14.62 35.87 15.26
N GLN A 244 -15.39 35.18 16.10
CA GLN A 244 -16.83 35.43 16.28
C GLN A 244 -17.10 35.79 17.74
N GLN A 245 -17.75 36.93 17.99
CA GLN A 245 -18.17 37.33 19.36
C GLN A 245 -17.03 37.27 20.42
N ASP A 246 -15.81 37.69 20.05
CA ASP A 246 -14.59 37.61 20.86
C ASP A 246 -14.08 36.19 21.19
N GLU A 247 -14.60 35.16 20.52
CA GLU A 247 -14.06 33.80 20.55
C GLU A 247 -13.21 33.52 19.30
N LEU A 248 -12.03 32.93 19.53
CA LEU A 248 -11.16 32.40 18.49
C LEU A 248 -11.63 30.98 18.13
N THR A 249 -11.75 30.69 16.85
CA THR A 249 -11.92 29.32 16.34
C THR A 249 -10.88 29.04 15.27
N LEU A 250 -10.24 27.87 15.36
CA LEU A 250 -9.27 27.41 14.36
C LEU A 250 -9.90 26.30 13.54
N ASN A 251 -9.94 26.48 12.23
CA ASN A 251 -10.50 25.50 11.31
C ASN A 251 -9.47 25.09 10.27
N ARG A 252 -9.26 23.79 10.11
CA ARG A 252 -8.48 23.29 8.99
C ARG A 252 -9.31 23.33 7.70
N ILE A 253 -8.86 24.11 6.73
CA ILE A 253 -9.57 24.34 5.46
C ILE A 253 -8.82 23.77 4.25
N GLY A 254 -7.54 23.42 4.38
CA GLY A 254 -6.69 22.84 3.32
C GLY A 254 -5.90 21.65 3.83
N VAL A 255 -5.77 20.58 3.03
CA VAL A 255 -4.92 19.41 3.33
C VAL A 255 -4.26 18.95 2.03
N GLY A 256 -2.94 18.79 2.05
CA GLY A 256 -2.16 18.37 0.89
C GLY A 256 -2.29 16.88 0.56
N GLU A 257 -1.80 16.51 -0.62
CA GLU A 257 -1.65 15.10 -1.02
C GLU A 257 -0.56 14.38 -0.20
N HIS A 258 -0.52 13.05 -0.25
CA HIS A 258 0.58 12.27 0.33
C HIS A 258 1.85 12.42 -0.49
N LEU A 259 2.74 13.27 0.00
CA LEU A 259 4.05 13.45 -0.59
C LEU A 259 5.04 12.57 0.16
N MET A 260 5.42 11.45 -0.46
CA MET A 260 6.61 10.68 -0.08
C MET A 260 7.87 11.47 -0.50
N LEU A 261 8.07 12.58 0.21
CA LEU A 261 9.09 13.59 -0.03
C LEU A 261 9.52 14.17 1.32
N GLY A 262 10.79 14.07 1.69
CA GLY A 262 11.30 14.64 2.93
C GLY A 262 12.82 14.64 2.98
N GLY A 263 13.36 14.67 4.20
CA GLY A 263 14.81 14.60 4.45
C GLY A 263 15.50 13.37 3.85
N ASP A 264 14.81 12.22 3.79
CA ASP A 264 15.32 10.95 3.23
C ASP A 264 15.58 11.08 1.72
N ASN A 265 14.77 11.86 1.01
CA ASN A 265 14.96 12.12 -0.42
C ASN A 265 16.18 13.01 -0.68
N LEU A 266 16.43 13.98 0.20
CA LEU A 266 17.63 14.81 0.15
C LEU A 266 18.88 13.95 0.44
N ASP A 267 18.79 13.05 1.43
CA ASP A 267 19.85 12.09 1.74
C ASP A 267 20.15 11.17 0.56
N LEU A 268 19.11 10.71 -0.14
CA LEU A 268 19.22 9.90 -1.35
C LEU A 268 19.84 10.68 -2.52
N ALA A 269 19.44 11.94 -2.75
CA ALA A 269 20.01 12.78 -3.79
C ALA A 269 21.52 12.99 -3.56
N LEU A 270 21.91 13.25 -2.31
CA LEU A 270 23.32 13.34 -1.90
C LEU A 270 24.05 12.00 -2.04
N ALA A 271 23.39 10.88 -1.75
CA ALA A 271 23.96 9.56 -1.96
C ALA A 271 24.20 9.26 -3.44
N HIS A 272 23.32 9.69 -4.33
CA HIS A 272 23.54 9.57 -5.78
C HIS A 272 24.68 10.45 -6.28
N LEU A 273 24.80 11.69 -5.77
CA LEU A 273 25.94 12.55 -6.06
C LEU A 273 27.25 11.86 -5.63
N ALA A 274 27.29 11.32 -4.40
CA ALA A 274 28.44 10.58 -3.90
C ALA A 274 28.71 9.27 -4.68
N GLU A 275 27.67 8.55 -5.11
CA GLU A 275 27.75 7.35 -5.95
C GLU A 275 28.39 7.66 -7.32
N GLN A 276 28.01 8.78 -7.94
CA GLN A 276 28.59 9.24 -9.20
C GLN A 276 30.09 9.57 -9.06
N GLN A 277 30.50 10.16 -7.93
CA GLN A 277 31.92 10.41 -7.64
C GLN A 277 32.70 9.11 -7.40
N LEU A 278 32.06 8.06 -6.87
CA LEU A 278 32.70 6.76 -6.63
C LEU A 278 32.98 5.97 -7.91
N ASN A 279 32.00 5.90 -8.82
CA ASN A 279 32.03 5.03 -9.99
C ASN A 279 31.30 5.68 -11.17
N GLN A 280 32.05 6.13 -12.18
CA GLN A 280 31.46 6.74 -13.40
C GLN A 280 30.64 5.75 -14.26
N HIS A 281 30.77 4.44 -14.04
CA HIS A 281 30.22 3.41 -14.94
C HIS A 281 29.37 2.32 -14.25
N GLN A 282 29.29 2.27 -12.91
CA GLN A 282 28.58 1.18 -12.21
C GLN A 282 27.88 1.67 -10.92
N LYS A 283 26.55 1.47 -10.85
CA LYS A 283 25.73 1.74 -9.67
C LYS A 283 26.11 0.80 -8.52
N LEU A 284 26.02 1.31 -7.29
CA LEU A 284 26.14 0.50 -6.07
C LEU A 284 24.96 -0.48 -5.98
N ASN A 285 25.22 -1.63 -5.35
CA ASN A 285 24.14 -2.52 -4.95
C ASN A 285 23.27 -1.86 -3.87
N ALA A 286 22.06 -2.39 -3.67
CA ALA A 286 21.08 -1.81 -2.74
C ALA A 286 21.66 -1.65 -1.32
N ALA A 287 22.28 -2.69 -0.77
CA ALA A 287 22.83 -2.67 0.59
C ALA A 287 23.90 -1.57 0.81
N ASN A 288 24.81 -1.39 -0.15
CA ASN A 288 25.85 -0.35 -0.08
C ASN A 288 25.27 1.06 -0.27
N LEU A 289 24.23 1.21 -1.10
CA LEU A 289 23.55 2.49 -1.22
C LEU A 289 22.80 2.85 0.08
N THR A 290 22.12 1.91 0.74
CA THR A 290 21.47 2.17 2.05
C THR A 290 22.49 2.66 3.08
N LYS A 291 23.68 2.05 3.12
CA LYS A 291 24.78 2.52 3.96
C LYS A 291 25.23 3.94 3.58
N LEU A 292 25.38 4.22 2.28
CA LEU A 292 25.79 5.53 1.79
C LEU A 292 24.76 6.62 2.15
N ILE A 293 23.47 6.32 2.08
CA ILE A 293 22.37 7.21 2.51
C ILE A 293 22.51 7.59 3.99
N GLN A 294 22.81 6.65 4.87
CA GLN A 294 23.01 6.97 6.28
C GLN A 294 24.25 7.85 6.50
N GLN A 295 25.32 7.65 5.72
CA GLN A 295 26.51 8.49 5.78
C GLN A 295 26.26 9.90 5.20
N THR A 296 25.49 10.02 4.11
CA THR A 296 25.14 11.31 3.51
C THR A 296 24.16 12.10 4.38
N ARG A 297 23.26 11.41 5.11
CA ARG A 297 22.42 12.02 6.14
C ARG A 297 23.26 12.73 7.20
N GLN A 298 24.25 12.05 7.77
CA GLN A 298 25.13 12.67 8.77
C GLN A 298 25.91 13.85 8.19
N ALA A 299 26.35 13.74 6.93
CA ALA A 299 27.01 14.84 6.23
C ALA A 299 26.07 16.04 6.02
N LYS A 300 24.83 15.80 5.58
CA LYS A 300 23.78 16.83 5.43
C LYS A 300 23.53 17.55 6.75
N GLU A 301 23.25 16.82 7.82
CA GLU A 301 22.96 17.38 9.14
C GLU A 301 24.14 18.26 9.64
N ASN A 302 25.39 17.85 9.37
CA ASN A 302 26.57 18.64 9.73
C ASN A 302 26.77 19.88 8.84
N LEU A 303 26.54 19.77 7.53
CA LEU A 303 26.81 20.82 6.54
C LEU A 303 25.70 21.89 6.47
N LEU A 304 24.50 21.61 6.99
CA LEU A 304 23.38 22.56 7.08
C LEU A 304 23.25 23.24 8.45
N ALA A 305 24.14 22.94 9.40
CA ALA A 305 24.16 23.56 10.72
C ALA A 305 24.70 25.00 10.68
N THR A 306 24.36 25.82 11.68
CA THR A 306 24.76 27.24 11.77
C THR A 306 26.29 27.45 11.75
N ASN A 307 27.06 26.50 12.28
CA ASN A 307 28.54 26.50 12.27
C ASN A 307 29.07 25.32 11.44
N ALA A 308 28.51 25.12 10.25
CA ALA A 308 28.88 24.02 9.37
C ALA A 308 30.36 24.09 8.91
N PRO A 309 31.04 22.94 8.77
CA PRO A 309 32.34 22.87 8.11
C PRO A 309 32.19 23.11 6.59
N GLU A 310 33.27 23.44 5.90
CA GLU A 310 33.25 23.59 4.43
C GLU A 310 33.07 22.24 3.70
N VAL A 311 33.51 21.14 4.34
CA VAL A 311 33.54 19.79 3.74
C VAL A 311 33.23 18.72 4.79
N ALA A 312 32.41 17.75 4.41
CA ALA A 312 32.20 16.50 5.14
C ALA A 312 32.76 15.32 4.34
N ASN A 313 33.44 14.38 5.03
CA ASN A 313 34.06 13.24 4.39
C ASN A 313 33.27 11.96 4.64
N ILE A 314 33.04 11.21 3.57
CA ILE A 314 32.34 9.92 3.57
C ILE A 314 33.36 8.82 3.23
N THR A 315 33.29 7.70 3.95
CA THR A 315 34.24 6.61 3.81
C THR A 315 33.52 5.31 3.42
N MET A 316 33.84 4.82 2.24
CA MET A 316 33.33 3.55 1.72
C MET A 316 34.47 2.51 1.67
N LEU A 317 34.24 1.37 2.32
CA LEU A 317 35.12 0.21 2.22
C LEU A 317 34.81 -0.53 0.92
N GLY A 318 35.84 -0.90 0.15
CA GLY A 318 35.67 -1.69 -1.06
C GLY A 318 35.09 -3.08 -0.77
N SER A 319 34.15 -3.54 -1.61
CA SER A 319 33.59 -4.89 -1.55
C SER A 319 34.37 -5.88 -2.43
N GLY A 320 34.68 -7.07 -1.90
CA GLY A 320 35.25 -8.21 -2.65
C GLY A 320 36.65 -8.67 -2.21
N SER A 321 37.20 -9.71 -2.84
CA SER A 321 38.50 -10.36 -2.51
C SER A 321 39.75 -9.47 -2.67
N LYS A 322 39.57 -8.18 -3.01
CA LYS A 322 40.59 -7.12 -2.98
C LYS A 322 40.43 -6.19 -1.76
N LEU A 323 40.09 -6.75 -0.60
CA LEU A 323 39.99 -6.04 0.69
C LEU A 323 41.31 -5.37 1.12
N LEU A 324 42.45 -5.73 0.52
CA LEU A 324 43.78 -5.22 0.89
C LEU A 324 44.15 -3.83 0.30
N GLY A 325 43.26 -3.09 -0.39
CA GLY A 325 43.74 -1.86 -1.05
C GLY A 325 42.75 -0.81 -1.57
N GLY A 326 41.62 -0.52 -0.91
CA GLY A 326 40.78 0.57 -1.43
C GLY A 326 39.70 1.10 -0.51
N THR A 327 40.08 1.73 0.60
CA THR A 327 39.18 2.68 1.25
C THR A 327 39.00 3.86 0.31
N ARG A 328 37.79 4.07 -0.21
CA ARG A 328 37.49 5.23 -1.05
C ARG A 328 36.89 6.32 -0.17
N LYS A 329 37.54 7.48 -0.19
CA LYS A 329 37.10 8.68 0.50
C LYS A 329 36.41 9.59 -0.51
N ILE A 330 35.20 10.03 -0.18
CA ILE A 330 34.41 10.98 -0.95
C ILE A 330 34.25 12.22 -0.08
N SER A 331 34.28 13.40 -0.68
CA SER A 331 34.07 14.66 0.02
C SER A 331 32.80 15.30 -0.52
N LEU A 332 31.86 15.66 0.36
CA LEU A 332 30.75 16.54 0.02
C LEU A 332 31.09 17.94 0.56
N THR A 333 31.03 18.93 -0.32
CA THR A 333 31.20 20.33 0.05
C THR A 333 29.89 20.91 0.58
N GLN A 334 29.99 21.96 1.40
CA GLN A 334 28.81 22.70 1.85
C GLN A 334 28.01 23.24 0.66
N GLN A 335 28.69 23.77 -0.37
CA GLN A 335 28.02 24.33 -1.54
C GLN A 335 27.21 23.28 -2.30
N GLU A 336 27.73 22.06 -2.51
CA GLU A 336 26.98 20.98 -3.17
C GLU A 336 25.72 20.60 -2.38
N VAL A 337 25.80 20.57 -1.05
CA VAL A 337 24.63 20.32 -0.19
C VAL A 337 23.62 21.47 -0.27
N LEU A 338 24.09 22.73 -0.29
CA LEU A 338 23.23 23.90 -0.42
C LEU A 338 22.55 23.96 -1.80
N ASP A 339 23.26 23.65 -2.88
CA ASP A 339 22.70 23.63 -4.24
C ASP A 339 21.56 22.59 -4.32
N ILE A 340 21.77 21.38 -3.80
CA ILE A 340 20.73 20.36 -3.80
C ILE A 340 19.58 20.74 -2.86
N ALA A 341 19.86 21.13 -1.61
CA ALA A 341 18.82 21.44 -0.63
C ALA A 341 18.01 22.69 -1.02
N LEU A 342 18.68 23.79 -1.38
CA LEU A 342 18.03 25.07 -1.64
C LEU A 342 17.58 25.24 -3.08
N ASP A 343 18.32 24.76 -4.08
CA ASP A 343 17.94 24.95 -5.49
C ASP A 343 17.30 23.71 -6.11
N GLY A 344 17.55 22.52 -5.54
CA GLY A 344 16.85 21.28 -5.89
C GLY A 344 15.50 21.13 -5.18
N PHE A 345 15.48 21.21 -3.84
CA PHE A 345 14.28 20.97 -3.03
C PHE A 345 13.47 22.25 -2.74
N PHE A 346 14.11 23.40 -2.55
CA PHE A 346 13.43 24.68 -2.28
C PHE A 346 13.72 25.79 -3.30
N PRO A 347 13.67 25.52 -4.63
CA PRO A 347 13.99 26.54 -5.63
C PRO A 347 13.10 27.77 -5.48
N LEU A 348 13.66 28.95 -5.75
CA LEU A 348 12.92 30.21 -5.88
C LEU A 348 12.14 30.25 -7.20
N SER A 349 11.08 29.45 -7.28
CA SER A 349 10.22 29.31 -8.46
C SER A 349 9.07 30.31 -8.47
N ASP A 350 8.50 30.58 -9.65
CA ASP A 350 7.22 31.31 -9.73
C ASP A 350 6.06 30.46 -9.22
N PHE A 351 5.01 31.11 -8.70
CA PHE A 351 3.80 30.44 -8.20
C PHE A 351 3.07 29.57 -9.25
N SER A 352 3.24 29.88 -10.54
CA SER A 352 2.65 29.10 -11.63
C SER A 352 3.38 27.79 -11.91
N GLN A 353 4.63 27.63 -11.42
CA GLN A 353 5.44 26.45 -11.65
C GLN A 353 5.02 25.32 -10.69
N ARG A 354 4.57 24.21 -11.26
CA ARG A 354 4.04 23.04 -10.55
C ARG A 354 4.92 21.81 -10.77
N PRO A 355 4.78 20.76 -9.96
CA PRO A 355 5.55 19.54 -10.11
C PRO A 355 5.35 18.95 -11.51
N ASP A 356 6.44 18.49 -12.13
CA ASP A 356 6.33 17.81 -13.42
C ASP A 356 5.74 16.39 -13.23
N LYS A 357 4.42 16.26 -13.39
CA LYS A 357 3.71 14.97 -13.33
C LYS A 357 4.10 14.00 -14.45
N ARG A 358 4.79 14.45 -15.51
CA ARG A 358 5.26 13.57 -16.61
C ARG A 358 6.59 12.89 -16.27
N ARG A 359 7.39 13.51 -15.39
CA ARG A 359 8.51 12.84 -14.74
C ARG A 359 7.92 11.77 -13.84
N ARG A 360 8.34 10.51 -13.99
CA ARG A 360 7.80 9.40 -13.19
C ARG A 360 8.58 9.26 -11.89
N ALA A 361 7.87 8.90 -10.83
CA ALA A 361 8.40 8.64 -9.50
C ALA A 361 9.68 7.81 -9.56
N VAL A 362 10.74 8.25 -8.87
CA VAL A 362 11.92 7.40 -8.69
C VAL A 362 11.55 6.38 -7.62
N VAL A 363 11.29 5.14 -8.03
CA VAL A 363 11.04 4.04 -7.09
C VAL A 363 12.40 3.53 -6.61
N GLU A 364 12.95 4.12 -5.57
CA GLU A 364 14.23 3.66 -5.02
C GLU A 364 13.97 2.80 -3.78
N PHE A 365 14.58 1.62 -3.71
CA PHE A 365 14.28 0.60 -2.68
C PHE A 365 12.81 0.21 -2.57
N GLY A 366 12.07 0.23 -3.69
CA GLY A 366 10.67 -0.14 -3.66
C GLY A 366 9.79 0.85 -2.88
N LEU A 367 10.19 2.08 -2.56
CA LEU A 367 9.27 3.13 -2.06
C LEU A 367 8.91 4.10 -3.19
N PRO A 368 7.62 4.49 -3.34
CA PRO A 368 7.17 5.34 -4.44
C PRO A 368 7.39 6.82 -4.14
N TYR A 369 8.64 7.29 -4.18
CA TYR A 369 8.94 8.72 -3.98
C TYR A 369 8.35 9.59 -5.08
N VAL A 370 7.98 10.83 -4.75
CA VAL A 370 7.50 11.78 -5.75
C VAL A 370 8.56 12.05 -6.83
N ALA A 371 8.11 12.29 -8.05
CA ALA A 371 9.01 12.41 -9.20
C ALA A 371 9.80 13.72 -9.26
N ASP A 372 9.18 14.81 -8.81
CA ASP A 372 9.81 16.13 -8.70
C ASP A 372 10.17 16.38 -7.23
N PRO A 373 11.45 16.49 -6.88
CA PRO A 373 11.87 16.70 -5.48
C PRO A 373 11.65 18.13 -4.99
N ALA A 374 11.25 19.07 -5.85
CA ALA A 374 11.07 20.46 -5.48
C ALA A 374 9.81 20.68 -4.62
N ILE A 375 9.97 20.67 -3.30
CA ILE A 375 8.94 21.02 -2.31
C ILE A 375 8.29 22.37 -2.64
N SER A 376 9.06 23.35 -3.12
CA SER A 376 8.52 24.64 -3.60
C SER A 376 7.39 24.48 -4.62
N LYS A 377 7.52 23.56 -5.57
CA LYS A 377 6.51 23.37 -6.61
C LYS A 377 5.29 22.63 -6.06
N HIS A 378 5.49 21.65 -5.18
CA HIS A 378 4.39 20.96 -4.50
C HIS A 378 3.60 21.92 -3.61
N LEU A 379 4.28 22.86 -2.96
CA LEU A 379 3.64 23.91 -2.19
C LEU A 379 2.85 24.88 -3.08
N ALA A 380 3.39 25.26 -4.24
CA ALA A 380 2.67 26.07 -5.22
C ALA A 380 1.41 25.36 -5.75
N GLU A 381 1.51 24.06 -6.06
CA GLU A 381 0.37 23.23 -6.46
C GLU A 381 -0.67 23.13 -5.33
N PHE A 382 -0.27 22.83 -4.10
CA PHE A 382 -1.15 22.80 -2.93
C PHE A 382 -1.91 24.12 -2.73
N LEU A 383 -1.19 25.25 -2.71
CA LEU A 383 -1.81 26.56 -2.58
C LEU A 383 -2.70 26.89 -3.78
N HIS A 384 -2.34 26.43 -4.98
CA HIS A 384 -3.18 26.58 -6.17
C HIS A 384 -4.51 25.81 -6.03
N GLN A 385 -4.47 24.57 -5.55
CA GLN A 385 -5.65 23.73 -5.33
C GLN A 385 -6.60 24.34 -4.29
N HIS A 386 -6.07 25.12 -3.34
CA HIS A 386 -6.82 25.76 -2.26
C HIS A 386 -7.07 27.26 -2.42
N GLN A 387 -6.90 27.82 -3.62
CA GLN A 387 -7.09 29.27 -3.83
C GLN A 387 -8.48 29.77 -3.41
N SER A 388 -9.53 28.96 -3.64
CA SER A 388 -10.91 29.37 -3.32
C SER A 388 -11.11 29.58 -1.83
N VAL A 389 -10.69 28.60 -1.00
CA VAL A 389 -10.84 28.69 0.46
C VAL A 389 -9.85 29.71 1.04
N ALA A 390 -8.66 29.84 0.46
CA ALA A 390 -7.66 30.84 0.86
C ALA A 390 -8.14 32.29 0.62
N LEU A 391 -8.77 32.57 -0.52
CA LEU A 391 -9.36 33.90 -0.80
C LEU A 391 -10.45 34.25 0.21
N SER A 392 -11.31 33.28 0.54
CA SER A 392 -12.37 33.46 1.54
C SER A 392 -11.81 33.78 2.92
N ALA A 393 -10.83 32.99 3.38
CA ALA A 393 -10.15 33.19 4.67
C ALA A 393 -9.43 34.54 4.75
N LEU A 394 -8.81 34.99 3.66
CA LEU A 394 -8.15 36.31 3.59
C LEU A 394 -9.12 37.48 3.41
N HIS A 395 -10.44 37.23 3.35
CA HIS A 395 -11.48 38.21 3.08
C HIS A 395 -11.26 39.00 1.77
N GLN A 396 -10.72 38.33 0.75
CA GLN A 396 -10.46 38.91 -0.57
C GLN A 396 -11.54 38.44 -1.56
N GLN A 397 -12.15 39.37 -2.30
CA GLN A 397 -13.00 39.05 -3.44
C GLN A 397 -12.16 39.08 -4.72
N GLU A 398 -12.38 38.11 -5.63
CA GLU A 398 -11.73 37.94 -6.95
C GLU A 398 -10.49 38.83 -7.18
N SER A 399 -9.33 38.34 -6.75
CA SER A 399 -8.04 39.02 -6.92
C SER A 399 -7.29 38.49 -8.15
N THR A 400 -6.56 39.38 -8.84
CA THR A 400 -5.59 38.97 -9.87
C THR A 400 -4.30 38.40 -9.28
N GLN A 401 -4.08 38.58 -7.97
CA GLN A 401 -2.95 38.03 -7.24
C GLN A 401 -3.36 36.73 -6.51
N PRO A 402 -2.45 35.74 -6.42
CA PRO A 402 -2.73 34.51 -5.69
C PRO A 402 -2.93 34.78 -4.19
N ALA A 403 -3.90 34.10 -3.59
CA ALA A 403 -4.10 34.07 -2.15
C ALA A 403 -2.99 33.24 -1.51
N ILE A 404 -1.98 33.92 -0.98
CA ILE A 404 -0.88 33.32 -0.22
C ILE A 404 -1.12 33.54 1.28
N PRO A 405 -0.97 32.50 2.12
CA PRO A 405 -1.10 32.60 3.57
C PRO A 405 -0.23 33.71 4.16
N VAL A 406 -0.69 34.31 5.26
CA VAL A 406 0.02 35.39 5.94
C VAL A 406 0.83 34.91 7.13
N GLY A 407 0.40 33.80 7.75
CA GLY A 407 1.12 33.07 8.78
C GLY A 407 1.78 31.81 8.21
N LEU A 408 2.95 31.46 8.74
CA LEU A 408 3.68 30.24 8.42
C LEU A 408 4.06 29.53 9.72
N LEU A 409 3.68 28.27 9.86
CA LEU A 409 4.08 27.39 10.96
C LEU A 409 4.87 26.21 10.36
N LEU A 410 6.15 26.11 10.72
CA LEU A 410 7.06 25.10 10.18
C LEU A 410 7.25 23.96 11.18
N ASN A 411 7.28 22.73 10.69
CA ASN A 411 7.53 21.53 11.51
C ASN A 411 8.34 20.48 10.75
N GLY A 412 8.97 19.57 11.49
CA GLY A 412 9.80 18.51 10.95
C GLY A 412 11.28 18.89 10.89
N GLY A 413 12.13 17.88 11.03
CA GLY A 413 13.57 18.06 11.27
C GLY A 413 14.33 18.77 10.14
N LEU A 414 13.74 18.95 8.96
CA LEU A 414 14.35 19.74 7.88
C LEU A 414 14.45 21.24 8.23
N PHE A 415 13.51 21.75 9.03
CA PHE A 415 13.50 23.16 9.47
C PHE A 415 14.35 23.42 10.71
N ASN A 416 15.15 22.44 11.15
CA ASN A 416 16.28 22.70 12.05
C ASN A 416 17.39 23.53 11.40
N SER A 417 17.36 23.71 10.06
CA SER A 417 18.28 24.59 9.34
C SER A 417 17.63 25.94 9.05
N ASP A 418 18.19 27.01 9.65
CA ASP A 418 17.79 28.39 9.38
C ASP A 418 17.90 28.76 7.89
N LEU A 419 18.81 28.12 7.15
CA LEU A 419 18.99 28.35 5.71
C LEU A 419 17.76 27.91 4.91
N ILE A 420 17.20 26.75 5.24
CA ILE A 420 16.00 26.22 4.60
C ILE A 420 14.77 27.03 5.02
N THR A 421 14.65 27.35 6.31
CA THR A 421 13.58 28.20 6.84
C THR A 421 13.54 29.56 6.14
N ASN A 422 14.68 30.26 6.06
CA ASN A 422 14.78 31.55 5.39
C ASN A 422 14.50 31.45 3.88
N ARG A 423 14.94 30.36 3.22
CA ARG A 423 14.65 30.13 1.79
C ARG A 423 13.15 29.97 1.54
N LEU A 424 12.44 29.24 2.39
CA LEU A 424 10.99 29.06 2.25
C LEU A 424 10.21 30.36 2.53
N ILE A 425 10.63 31.13 3.54
CA ILE A 425 10.06 32.46 3.80
C ILE A 425 10.26 33.36 2.59
N GLN A 426 11.48 33.44 2.05
CA GLN A 426 11.80 34.23 0.87
C GLN A 426 10.93 33.84 -0.34
N LEU A 427 10.70 32.54 -0.55
CA LEU A 427 9.82 32.05 -1.61
C LEU A 427 8.37 32.52 -1.43
N LEU A 428 7.81 32.36 -0.23
CA LEU A 428 6.43 32.74 0.07
C LEU A 428 6.23 34.26 0.00
N GLU A 429 7.19 35.03 0.51
CA GLU A 429 7.21 36.49 0.38
C GLU A 429 7.33 36.92 -1.09
N HIS A 430 8.10 36.19 -1.90
CA HIS A 430 8.19 36.43 -3.32
C HIS A 430 6.84 36.20 -4.03
N TRP A 431 6.10 35.15 -3.68
CA TRP A 431 4.76 34.92 -4.24
C TRP A 431 3.74 35.95 -3.75
N ARG A 432 3.79 36.29 -2.46
CA ARG A 432 2.85 37.20 -1.81
C ARG A 432 3.11 38.68 -2.10
N LYS A 433 4.35 39.06 -2.44
CA LYS A 433 4.82 40.45 -2.55
C LYS A 433 4.70 41.27 -1.26
N ALA A 434 4.68 40.59 -0.11
CA ALA A 434 4.58 41.20 1.21
C ALA A 434 5.08 40.21 2.29
N PRO A 435 5.52 40.68 3.47
CA PRO A 435 6.23 39.86 4.46
C PRO A 435 5.35 38.77 5.10
N ILE A 436 5.93 37.60 5.36
CA ILE A 436 5.25 36.48 6.02
C ILE A 436 5.56 36.50 7.52
N THR A 437 4.56 36.24 8.35
CA THR A 437 4.76 36.09 9.79
C THR A 437 5.06 34.62 10.11
N LEU A 438 6.29 34.33 10.51
CA LEU A 438 6.66 33.01 11.02
C LEU A 438 6.13 32.87 12.45
N LEU A 439 5.25 31.89 12.66
CA LEU A 439 4.81 31.44 13.98
C LEU A 439 5.91 30.57 14.59
N ASP A 440 6.13 30.71 15.89
CA ASP A 440 7.26 30.08 16.56
C ASP A 440 7.07 28.57 16.76
N ASN A 441 8.08 27.80 16.37
CA ASN A 441 8.21 26.41 16.74
C ASN A 441 9.66 26.17 17.16
N PRO A 442 9.99 26.30 18.46
CA PRO A 442 11.37 26.18 18.92
C PRO A 442 11.91 24.75 18.80
N HIS A 443 11.02 23.76 18.70
CA HIS A 443 11.37 22.34 18.69
C HIS A 443 10.53 21.57 17.66
N PRO A 444 10.84 21.72 16.36
CA PRO A 444 10.11 21.04 15.27
C PRO A 444 10.22 19.52 15.34
N ASP A 445 11.18 18.98 16.09
CA ASP A 445 11.30 17.55 16.34
C ASP A 445 10.36 17.01 17.43
N TRP A 446 9.74 17.89 18.25
CA TRP A 446 8.93 17.49 19.43
C TRP A 446 7.48 17.94 19.36
N SER A 447 7.20 19.00 18.60
CA SER A 447 5.91 19.69 18.56
C SER A 447 4.73 18.76 18.30
N VAL A 448 4.91 17.73 17.46
CA VAL A 448 3.86 16.75 17.16
C VAL A 448 3.44 15.94 18.39
N ALA A 449 4.39 15.43 19.19
CA ALA A 449 4.06 14.66 20.40
C ALA A 449 3.41 15.55 21.47
N LEU A 450 3.91 16.78 21.66
CA LEU A 450 3.33 17.77 22.57
C LEU A 450 1.90 18.13 22.14
N GLY A 451 1.71 18.33 20.84
CA GLY A 451 0.44 18.59 20.19
C GLY A 451 -0.59 17.49 20.37
N ALA A 452 -0.16 16.23 20.35
CA ALA A 452 -1.02 15.09 20.61
C ALA A 452 -1.59 15.09 22.04
N VAL A 453 -0.80 15.51 23.04
CA VAL A 453 -1.28 15.70 24.41
C VAL A 453 -2.23 16.91 24.50
N ALA A 454 -1.90 18.02 23.83
CA ALA A 454 -2.77 19.20 23.76
C ALA A 454 -4.13 18.88 23.10
N PHE A 455 -4.15 18.06 22.05
CA PHE A 455 -5.38 17.52 21.46
C PHE A 455 -6.20 16.71 22.47
N ALA A 456 -5.58 15.81 23.23
CA ALA A 456 -6.28 15.05 24.28
C ALA A 456 -6.87 15.97 25.36
N LYS A 457 -6.17 17.05 25.73
CA LYS A 457 -6.70 18.10 26.62
C LYS A 457 -7.91 18.80 25.98
N ALA A 458 -7.85 19.16 24.70
CA ALA A 458 -8.94 19.80 23.97
C ALA A 458 -10.18 18.91 23.88
N ARG A 459 -10.02 17.60 23.63
CA ARG A 459 -11.13 16.63 23.65
C ARG A 459 -11.88 16.57 24.98
N ARG A 460 -11.20 16.87 26.09
CA ARG A 460 -11.77 16.93 27.44
C ARG A 460 -12.28 18.34 27.82
N GLY A 461 -12.34 19.26 26.86
CA GLY A 461 -12.82 20.64 27.06
C GLY A 461 -11.81 21.56 27.79
N ALA A 462 -10.57 21.14 27.96
CA ALA A 462 -9.55 21.92 28.67
C ALA A 462 -8.82 22.94 27.77
N GLN A 463 -8.98 22.83 26.45
CA GLN A 463 -8.36 23.71 25.43
C GLN A 463 -9.30 23.86 24.22
N LEU A 464 -9.00 24.84 23.35
CA LEU A 464 -9.69 25.04 22.08
C LEU A 464 -9.55 23.80 21.19
N LYS A 465 -10.66 23.35 20.60
CA LYS A 465 -10.67 22.28 19.59
C LYS A 465 -10.48 22.90 18.21
N ILE A 466 -9.51 22.39 17.45
CA ILE A 466 -9.33 22.73 16.03
C ILE A 466 -10.37 21.95 15.22
N GLY A 467 -11.22 22.67 14.49
CA GLY A 467 -12.23 22.13 13.59
C GLY A 467 -11.68 21.79 12.20
N GLY A 468 -12.57 21.40 11.28
CA GLY A 468 -12.22 21.13 9.87
C GLY A 468 -12.47 19.72 9.36
N GLY A 469 -13.01 18.81 10.19
CA GLY A 469 -13.53 17.51 9.78
C GLY A 469 -12.60 16.66 8.89
N ALA A 470 -13.20 15.89 7.98
CA ALA A 470 -12.50 14.99 7.06
C ALA A 470 -11.42 15.71 6.24
N ALA A 471 -10.22 15.14 6.21
CA ALA A 471 -9.06 15.70 5.51
C ALA A 471 -9.22 15.73 3.98
N ARG A 472 -10.01 14.81 3.42
CA ARG A 472 -10.21 14.63 1.98
C ARG A 472 -11.65 14.27 1.66
N SER A 473 -12.00 14.45 0.40
CA SER A 473 -13.28 14.01 -0.14
C SER A 473 -13.14 12.58 -0.68
N TYR A 474 -14.13 11.73 -0.39
CA TYR A 474 -14.21 10.34 -0.84
C TYR A 474 -15.25 10.24 -1.94
N PHE A 475 -14.94 9.48 -2.99
CA PHE A 475 -15.79 9.32 -4.15
C PHE A 475 -15.95 7.86 -4.54
N LEU A 476 -17.12 7.53 -5.06
CA LEU A 476 -17.37 6.27 -5.73
C LEU A 476 -17.12 6.43 -7.23
N HIS A 477 -16.22 5.61 -7.79
CA HIS A 477 -16.02 5.51 -9.25
C HIS A 477 -17.16 4.74 -9.89
N LEU A 478 -17.85 5.42 -10.81
CA LEU A 478 -18.90 4.88 -11.65
C LEU A 478 -18.35 4.69 -13.08
N PRO A 479 -17.89 3.49 -13.44
CA PRO A 479 -17.26 3.24 -14.74
C PRO A 479 -18.26 3.36 -15.90
N GLU A 480 -17.82 3.93 -17.03
CA GLU A 480 -18.56 3.97 -18.29
C GLU A 480 -17.85 3.13 -19.36
N LYS A 481 -18.59 2.48 -20.27
CA LYS A 481 -17.96 1.71 -21.36
C LYS A 481 -17.11 2.62 -22.25
N ASN A 482 -15.84 2.26 -22.44
CA ASN A 482 -14.86 2.96 -23.29
C ASN A 482 -14.57 4.43 -22.88
N LYS A 483 -14.83 4.80 -21.62
CA LYS A 483 -14.51 6.12 -21.04
C LYS A 483 -14.04 5.95 -19.59
N MET A 484 -13.38 6.98 -19.04
CA MET A 484 -12.92 6.95 -17.64
C MET A 484 -14.07 6.89 -16.61
N GLY A 485 -15.29 7.26 -16.98
CA GLY A 485 -16.47 7.23 -16.11
C GLY A 485 -16.65 8.51 -15.28
N ASN A 486 -17.59 8.47 -14.34
CA ASN A 486 -17.89 9.57 -13.42
C ASN A 486 -17.48 9.21 -11.98
N ALA A 487 -17.24 10.21 -11.15
CA ALA A 487 -17.01 10.08 -9.72
C ALA A 487 -18.18 10.74 -8.97
N LEU A 488 -18.77 10.02 -8.02
CA LEU A 488 -19.79 10.52 -7.11
C LEU A 488 -19.16 10.81 -5.75
N CYS A 489 -19.27 12.04 -5.26
CA CYS A 489 -18.82 12.41 -3.93
C CYS A 489 -19.70 11.74 -2.86
N LEU A 490 -19.08 10.89 -2.04
CA LEU A 490 -19.70 10.16 -0.94
C LEU A 490 -19.68 10.96 0.35
N LEU A 491 -18.50 11.49 0.67
CA LEU A 491 -18.24 12.27 1.86
C LEU A 491 -17.24 13.35 1.48
N ALA A 492 -17.66 14.61 1.59
CA ALA A 492 -16.85 15.76 1.26
C ALA A 492 -15.88 16.07 2.40
N LYS A 493 -14.71 16.57 2.02
CA LYS A 493 -13.75 17.21 2.92
C LYS A 493 -14.46 18.22 3.82
N GLY A 494 -14.08 18.29 5.09
CA GLY A 494 -14.74 19.14 6.08
C GLY A 494 -15.86 18.48 6.88
N THR A 495 -16.36 17.31 6.47
CA THR A 495 -17.43 16.59 7.19
C THR A 495 -16.97 16.19 8.59
N GLU A 496 -17.77 16.47 9.63
CA GLU A 496 -17.41 16.18 11.01
C GLU A 496 -17.39 14.67 11.31
N GLU A 497 -16.52 14.27 12.24
CA GLU A 497 -16.51 12.90 12.78
C GLU A 497 -17.85 12.56 13.41
N GLY A 498 -18.31 11.34 13.22
CA GLY A 498 -19.59 10.89 13.76
C GLY A 498 -20.81 11.37 12.97
N GLN A 499 -20.67 12.27 11.99
CA GLN A 499 -21.79 12.76 11.19
C GLN A 499 -22.14 11.78 10.05
N GLU A 500 -23.37 11.27 10.04
CA GLU A 500 -23.89 10.46 8.92
C GLU A 500 -24.34 11.36 7.77
N ILE A 501 -23.77 11.11 6.58
CA ILE A 501 -24.13 11.75 5.33
C ILE A 501 -24.90 10.76 4.46
N ARG A 502 -26.18 11.05 4.20
CA ARG A 502 -27.02 10.23 3.33
C ARG A 502 -27.20 10.89 1.96
N LEU A 503 -26.88 10.15 0.89
CA LEU A 503 -26.96 10.63 -0.49
C LEU A 503 -28.39 10.50 -1.05
N THR A 504 -29.34 11.26 -0.49
CA THR A 504 -30.77 11.11 -0.79
C THR A 504 -31.15 11.41 -2.24
N GLY A 505 -30.39 12.29 -2.92
CA GLY A 505 -30.62 12.66 -4.32
C GLY A 505 -30.11 11.66 -5.36
N ARG A 506 -29.57 10.51 -4.95
CA ARG A 506 -29.03 9.48 -5.85
C ARG A 506 -29.48 8.11 -5.39
N GLN A 507 -30.10 7.37 -6.30
CA GLN A 507 -30.50 5.98 -6.05
C GLN A 507 -29.56 5.05 -6.77
N PHE A 508 -29.16 3.99 -6.08
CA PHE A 508 -28.31 2.95 -6.62
C PHE A 508 -29.06 1.64 -6.67
N SER A 509 -28.78 0.89 -7.72
CA SER A 509 -29.11 -0.50 -7.80
C SER A 509 -27.99 -1.28 -7.14
N LEU A 510 -28.22 -1.71 -5.90
CA LEU A 510 -27.30 -2.57 -5.18
C LEU A 510 -27.57 -4.01 -5.56
N THR A 511 -26.52 -4.71 -5.99
CA THR A 511 -26.64 -6.15 -6.25
C THR A 511 -26.43 -6.93 -4.96
N LEU A 512 -27.49 -7.54 -4.43
CA LEU A 512 -27.45 -8.31 -3.18
C LEU A 512 -27.18 -9.78 -3.45
N GLY A 513 -26.24 -10.36 -2.69
CA GLY A 513 -25.71 -11.71 -2.75
C GLY A 513 -24.34 -11.81 -3.46
N GLU A 514 -23.90 -10.74 -4.17
CA GLU A 514 -22.66 -10.73 -4.98
C GLU A 514 -21.53 -10.12 -4.18
N PRO A 515 -20.34 -10.71 -4.26
CA PRO A 515 -19.10 -9.99 -4.08
C PRO A 515 -19.01 -8.86 -5.09
N VAL A 516 -19.19 -7.67 -4.57
CA VAL A 516 -19.30 -6.43 -5.33
C VAL A 516 -18.05 -5.62 -5.11
N ARG A 517 -17.36 -5.27 -6.21
CA ARG A 517 -16.19 -4.39 -6.18
C ARG A 517 -16.64 -2.93 -6.17
N PHE A 518 -16.22 -2.17 -5.16
CA PHE A 518 -16.35 -0.73 -5.07
C PHE A 518 -14.98 -0.12 -5.33
N ASN A 519 -14.88 0.63 -6.42
CA ASN A 519 -13.71 1.43 -6.70
C ASN A 519 -13.93 2.79 -6.03
N LEU A 520 -13.18 3.07 -4.97
CA LEU A 520 -13.19 4.38 -4.37
C LEU A 520 -12.04 5.23 -4.91
N LEU A 521 -12.29 6.53 -4.99
CA LEU A 521 -11.31 7.54 -5.30
C LEU A 521 -11.31 8.54 -4.15
N THR A 522 -10.18 9.20 -3.93
CA THR A 522 -10.09 10.34 -3.01
C THR A 522 -9.58 11.56 -3.74
N SER A 523 -9.99 12.74 -3.27
CA SER A 523 -9.44 14.02 -3.71
C SER A 523 -9.30 14.99 -2.54
N THR A 524 -8.20 15.71 -2.49
CA THR A 524 -7.94 16.82 -1.57
C THR A 524 -8.39 18.17 -2.14
N HIS A 525 -8.73 18.24 -3.43
CA HIS A 525 -9.10 19.47 -4.12
C HIS A 525 -10.42 20.05 -3.64
N ASP A 526 -10.50 21.38 -3.50
CA ASP A 526 -11.75 22.07 -3.13
C ASP A 526 -12.71 22.23 -4.31
N THR A 527 -12.16 22.30 -5.52
CA THR A 527 -12.91 22.35 -6.77
C THR A 527 -12.38 21.32 -7.75
N LEU A 528 -13.27 20.72 -8.53
CA LEU A 528 -12.96 19.73 -9.55
C LEU A 528 -13.13 20.33 -10.95
N ALA A 529 -13.04 19.49 -11.99
CA ALA A 529 -13.22 19.90 -13.38
C ALA A 529 -14.40 20.88 -13.56
N GLN A 530 -14.18 21.91 -14.39
CA GLN A 530 -15.13 23.02 -14.63
C GLN A 530 -15.39 23.92 -13.41
N LYS A 531 -14.47 23.94 -12.41
CA LYS A 531 -14.60 24.70 -11.15
C LYS A 531 -15.81 24.28 -10.31
N THR A 532 -16.19 23.00 -10.39
CA THR A 532 -17.30 22.46 -9.61
C THR A 532 -16.88 22.34 -8.15
N ALA A 533 -17.58 23.02 -7.22
CA ALA A 533 -17.32 22.87 -5.79
C ALA A 533 -17.67 21.46 -5.30
N VAL A 534 -16.79 20.88 -4.47
CA VAL A 534 -17.01 19.53 -3.93
C VAL A 534 -18.03 19.57 -2.80
N ASN A 535 -19.16 18.90 -3.00
CA ASN A 535 -20.20 18.73 -1.99
C ASN A 535 -20.68 17.28 -1.99
N ASN A 536 -21.26 16.85 -0.87
CA ASN A 536 -21.86 15.52 -0.74
C ASN A 536 -22.87 15.25 -1.86
N GLY A 537 -22.72 14.13 -2.56
CA GLY A 537 -23.60 13.70 -3.65
C GLY A 537 -23.35 14.35 -5.02
N VAL A 538 -22.37 15.25 -5.15
CA VAL A 538 -22.01 15.83 -6.45
C VAL A 538 -21.41 14.76 -7.36
N MET A 539 -21.72 14.83 -8.65
CA MET A 539 -21.19 13.90 -9.65
C MET A 539 -20.37 14.66 -10.68
N VAL A 540 -19.16 14.20 -10.93
CA VAL A 540 -18.22 14.84 -11.86
C VAL A 540 -17.58 13.82 -12.78
N LYS A 541 -17.03 14.28 -13.90
CA LYS A 541 -16.18 13.42 -14.75
C LYS A 541 -14.84 13.19 -14.05
N ILE A 542 -14.32 11.97 -14.18
CA ILE A 542 -13.02 11.64 -13.60
C ILE A 542 -11.93 12.30 -14.43
N ASP A 543 -11.09 13.06 -13.74
CA ASP A 543 -9.82 13.56 -14.21
C ASP A 543 -8.70 12.81 -13.47
N PRO A 544 -7.87 12.01 -14.16
CA PRO A 544 -6.85 11.21 -13.48
C PRO A 544 -5.84 12.07 -12.70
N ASP A 545 -5.72 13.36 -13.01
CA ASP A 545 -4.79 14.26 -12.31
C ASP A 545 -5.35 14.83 -11.00
N MET A 546 -6.66 14.68 -10.73
CA MET A 546 -7.34 15.23 -9.55
C MET A 546 -7.86 14.15 -8.58
N PHE A 547 -7.77 12.88 -8.96
CA PHE A 547 -8.28 11.74 -8.17
C PHE A 547 -7.19 10.70 -7.95
N SER A 548 -7.04 10.27 -6.70
CA SER A 548 -6.21 9.12 -6.34
C SER A 548 -7.08 7.89 -6.06
N PRO A 549 -6.78 6.72 -6.66
CA PRO A 549 -7.54 5.50 -6.37
C PRO A 549 -7.20 4.96 -4.98
N LEU A 550 -8.22 4.49 -4.27
CA LEU A 550 -8.04 3.64 -3.08
C LEU A 550 -8.05 2.16 -3.47
N PRO A 551 -7.47 1.27 -2.65
CA PRO A 551 -7.65 -0.17 -2.82
C PRO A 551 -9.14 -0.52 -2.98
N PRO A 552 -9.50 -1.38 -3.94
CA PRO A 552 -10.90 -1.69 -4.18
C PRO A 552 -11.50 -2.47 -3.01
N TYR A 553 -12.68 -2.05 -2.56
CA TYR A 553 -13.45 -2.78 -1.55
C TYR A 553 -14.19 -3.89 -2.23
N ILE A 554 -14.12 -5.10 -1.69
CA ILE A 554 -14.90 -6.21 -2.21
C ILE A 554 -15.64 -6.83 -1.04
N VAL A 555 -16.97 -6.72 -1.06
CA VAL A 555 -17.84 -7.22 0.01
C VAL A 555 -19.03 -7.96 -0.59
N THR A 556 -19.60 -8.91 0.16
CA THR A 556 -20.82 -9.64 -0.23
C THR A 556 -21.96 -9.19 0.67
N LEU A 557 -23.06 -8.71 0.10
CA LEU A 557 -24.18 -8.15 0.87
C LEU A 557 -25.37 -9.11 0.87
N GLU A 558 -26.04 -9.29 2.01
CA GLU A 558 -27.13 -10.26 2.17
C GLU A 558 -28.41 -9.85 1.40
N SER A 559 -29.15 -10.79 0.80
CA SER A 559 -30.42 -10.55 0.07
C SER A 559 -31.63 -11.07 0.87
N ASP A 560 -32.82 -10.49 0.62
CA ASP A 560 -34.07 -10.90 1.28
C ASP A 560 -34.82 -11.98 0.51
N GLY A 561 -34.31 -12.38 -0.64
CA GLY A 561 -34.78 -13.59 -1.30
C GLY A 561 -35.89 -13.43 -2.33
N ALA A 562 -35.83 -12.38 -3.15
CA ALA A 562 -36.80 -12.20 -4.23
C ALA A 562 -36.62 -13.24 -5.37
N GLU A 563 -37.73 -13.83 -5.84
CA GLU A 563 -37.75 -14.79 -6.96
C GLU A 563 -37.41 -14.13 -8.32
N LEU A 564 -36.12 -13.99 -8.65
CA LEU A 564 -35.62 -13.45 -9.94
C LEU A 564 -35.16 -14.54 -10.94
N LYS A 565 -34.75 -14.22 -12.17
CA LYS A 565 -33.97 -15.16 -13.03
C LYS A 565 -32.49 -15.22 -12.62
N ALA A 566 -31.74 -16.22 -13.05
CA ALA A 566 -30.50 -16.58 -12.36
C ALA A 566 -29.37 -15.57 -12.46
N ASN A 567 -29.30 -14.91 -13.61
CA ASN A 567 -28.48 -13.72 -13.86
C ASN A 567 -29.40 -12.53 -14.12
N GLN A 568 -30.60 -12.56 -13.54
CA GLN A 568 -31.24 -11.34 -13.09
C GLN A 568 -30.78 -11.10 -11.66
N LYS A 569 -30.07 -10.00 -11.51
CA LYS A 569 -29.52 -9.53 -10.26
C LYS A 569 -30.63 -9.11 -9.32
N GLU A 570 -30.64 -9.60 -8.08
CA GLU A 570 -31.44 -8.97 -7.02
C GLU A 570 -30.89 -7.60 -6.78
N ARG A 571 -31.68 -6.62 -7.22
CA ARG A 571 -31.33 -5.23 -7.28
C ARG A 571 -32.25 -4.51 -6.34
N VAL A 572 -31.74 -4.21 -5.16
CA VAL A 572 -32.46 -3.35 -4.24
C VAL A 572 -32.06 -1.92 -4.54
N ALA A 573 -33.06 -1.05 -4.62
CA ALA A 573 -32.82 0.37 -4.71
C ALA A 573 -32.38 0.85 -3.33
N VAL A 574 -31.14 1.35 -3.25
CA VAL A 574 -30.53 1.83 -2.03
C VAL A 574 -30.06 3.26 -2.20
N GLN A 575 -29.88 3.92 -1.07
CA GLN A 575 -29.05 5.12 -0.94
C GLN A 575 -27.74 4.74 -0.25
N LEU A 576 -26.71 5.54 -0.46
CA LEU A 576 -25.45 5.39 0.29
C LEU A 576 -25.49 6.31 1.50
N ALA A 577 -25.11 5.76 2.66
CA ALA A 577 -24.83 6.50 3.89
C ALA A 577 -23.33 6.36 4.18
N CYS A 578 -22.67 7.48 4.48
CA CYS A 578 -21.23 7.54 4.72
C CYS A 578 -20.96 8.35 5.99
N GLN A 579 -19.92 7.98 6.74
CA GLN A 579 -19.55 8.65 7.99
C GLN A 579 -18.03 8.56 8.18
N LEU A 580 -17.44 9.59 8.78
CA LEU A 580 -16.06 9.53 9.27
C LEU A 580 -16.09 9.05 10.73
N THR A 581 -15.37 7.98 11.05
CA THR A 581 -15.29 7.43 12.42
C THR A 581 -14.41 8.28 13.33
N GLU A 582 -14.50 8.09 14.66
CA GLU A 582 -13.64 8.77 15.65
C GLU A 582 -12.14 8.43 15.54
N VAL A 583 -11.80 7.37 14.79
CA VAL A 583 -10.41 7.01 14.47
C VAL A 583 -9.97 7.55 13.10
N GLY A 584 -10.81 8.38 12.46
CA GLY A 584 -10.52 9.05 11.20
C GLY A 584 -10.62 8.16 9.97
N THR A 585 -11.43 7.10 10.03
CA THR A 585 -11.63 6.16 8.90
C THR A 585 -13.01 6.28 8.27
N LEU A 586 -13.11 6.12 6.94
CA LEU A 586 -14.39 6.13 6.22
C LEU A 586 -15.21 4.86 6.53
N LYS A 587 -16.41 5.06 7.08
CA LYS A 587 -17.47 4.06 7.18
C LYS A 587 -18.49 4.28 6.07
N MET A 588 -18.86 3.23 5.36
CA MET A 588 -19.90 3.28 4.31
C MET A 588 -20.96 2.20 4.53
N GLU A 589 -22.21 2.54 4.25
CA GLU A 589 -23.36 1.66 4.33
C GLU A 589 -24.27 1.89 3.11
N CYS A 590 -24.89 0.83 2.61
CA CYS A 590 -26.05 0.94 1.74
C CYS A 590 -27.32 0.91 2.61
N VAL A 591 -28.26 1.82 2.38
CA VAL A 591 -29.51 1.91 3.14
C VAL A 591 -30.69 1.71 2.19
N SER A 592 -31.62 0.83 2.53
CA SER A 592 -32.82 0.60 1.72
C SER A 592 -33.67 1.88 1.60
N LEU A 593 -34.35 2.05 0.47
CA LEU A 593 -35.35 3.11 0.30
C LEU A 593 -36.65 2.82 1.06
N ASP A 594 -36.96 1.55 1.30
CA ASP A 594 -38.23 1.10 1.87
C ASP A 594 -38.17 0.92 3.40
N ASP A 595 -36.97 0.71 3.97
CA ASP A 595 -36.75 0.48 5.40
C ASP A 595 -35.39 1.04 5.86
N ASP A 596 -35.42 2.01 6.77
CA ASP A 596 -34.22 2.70 7.25
C ASP A 596 -33.35 1.87 8.20
N GLN A 597 -33.94 0.85 8.83
CA GLN A 597 -33.20 -0.10 9.67
C GLN A 597 -32.46 -1.15 8.83
N LYS A 598 -32.84 -1.30 7.56
CA LYS A 598 -32.21 -2.24 6.64
C LYS A 598 -30.97 -1.63 5.98
N ARG A 599 -29.83 -1.90 6.61
CA ARG A 599 -28.51 -1.35 6.25
C ARG A 599 -27.52 -2.47 5.96
N TRP A 600 -26.68 -2.27 4.95
CA TRP A 600 -25.59 -3.17 4.60
C TRP A 600 -24.25 -2.44 4.73
N ALA A 601 -23.42 -2.86 5.69
CA ALA A 601 -22.11 -2.27 5.90
C ALA A 601 -21.12 -2.67 4.80
N LEU A 602 -20.31 -1.72 4.37
CA LEU A 602 -19.22 -1.91 3.42
C LEU A 602 -17.89 -1.77 4.19
N GLU A 603 -17.48 -2.81 4.92
CA GLU A 603 -16.30 -2.76 5.81
C GLU A 603 -14.98 -3.15 5.10
N PHE A 604 -13.85 -2.71 5.68
CA PHE A 604 -12.49 -3.11 5.32
C PHE A 604 -12.15 -4.48 5.90
N GLU A 605 -12.38 -5.55 5.15
CA GLU A 605 -11.82 -6.85 5.52
C GLU A 605 -10.32 -6.88 5.19
N VAL A 606 -9.46 -6.76 6.22
CA VAL A 606 -8.08 -7.24 6.12
C VAL A 606 -8.19 -8.75 6.14
N ARG A 607 -7.61 -9.40 5.11
CA ARG A 607 -7.52 -10.86 5.00
C ARG A 607 -7.21 -11.44 6.40
N ASN A 608 -8.13 -12.26 6.91
CA ASN A 608 -8.07 -13.00 8.19
C ASN A 608 -8.91 -12.47 9.36
N GLN A 609 -10.24 -12.41 9.21
CA GLN A 609 -11.11 -12.76 10.33
C GLN A 609 -12.02 -13.92 9.96
N LYS A 610 -11.97 -14.98 10.79
CA LYS A 610 -12.91 -16.10 10.74
C LYS A 610 -14.24 -15.61 11.32
N THR A 611 -15.24 -15.36 10.47
CA THR A 611 -16.58 -14.98 10.92
C THR A 611 -17.61 -16.07 10.66
N GLN A 612 -18.54 -16.17 11.61
CA GLN A 612 -19.52 -17.23 11.84
C GLN A 612 -20.61 -17.32 10.75
N ASP A 613 -21.17 -18.54 10.64
CA ASP A 613 -22.24 -18.97 9.73
C ASP A 613 -23.40 -17.96 9.61
N THR A 614 -23.44 -17.17 8.53
CA THR A 614 -24.65 -16.46 8.08
C THR A 614 -25.42 -17.32 7.07
N LYS A 615 -26.76 -17.35 7.22
CA LYS A 615 -27.66 -18.12 6.33
C LYS A 615 -27.73 -17.46 4.94
N PRO A 616 -27.80 -18.26 3.86
CA PRO A 616 -27.76 -17.71 2.51
C PRO A 616 -29.06 -16.95 2.16
N PRO A 617 -28.95 -15.84 1.39
CA PRO A 617 -30.08 -15.13 0.80
C PRO A 617 -30.88 -15.98 -0.18
N ALA A 618 -32.17 -15.68 -0.41
CA ALA A 618 -32.97 -16.52 -1.32
C ALA A 618 -32.65 -16.27 -2.80
N SER A 619 -32.54 -17.38 -3.53
CA SER A 619 -32.09 -17.42 -4.91
C SER A 619 -33.23 -17.19 -5.89
N SER A 620 -32.93 -16.48 -6.95
CA SER A 620 -33.65 -16.47 -8.21
C SER A 620 -34.31 -17.83 -8.58
N THR A 621 -35.53 -17.88 -9.13
CA THR A 621 -36.17 -19.10 -9.68
C THR A 621 -35.32 -19.84 -10.72
N HIS A 622 -34.74 -19.17 -11.72
CA HIS A 622 -33.87 -19.88 -12.69
C HIS A 622 -32.50 -20.26 -12.10
N LEU A 623 -31.96 -19.52 -11.11
CA LEU A 623 -30.74 -19.93 -10.42
C LEU A 623 -31.07 -21.16 -9.61
N THR A 624 -32.19 -21.13 -8.88
CA THR A 624 -32.77 -22.25 -8.15
C THR A 624 -33.03 -23.45 -9.08
N GLU A 625 -33.51 -23.25 -10.31
CA GLU A 625 -33.65 -24.33 -11.30
C GLU A 625 -32.29 -24.87 -11.75
N CYS A 626 -31.30 -24.02 -11.97
CA CYS A 626 -29.94 -24.43 -12.32
C CYS A 626 -29.25 -25.14 -11.14
N GLN A 627 -29.49 -24.67 -9.92
CA GLN A 627 -29.02 -25.27 -8.68
C GLN A 627 -29.75 -26.60 -8.43
N ALA A 628 -31.05 -26.69 -8.72
CA ALA A 628 -31.82 -27.92 -8.64
C ALA A 628 -31.37 -28.91 -9.73
N LEU A 629 -31.04 -28.43 -10.93
CA LEU A 629 -30.45 -29.24 -12.01
C LEU A 629 -29.09 -29.80 -11.58
N ILE A 630 -28.18 -28.95 -11.08
CA ILE A 630 -26.88 -29.36 -10.55
C ILE A 630 -27.08 -30.33 -9.39
N SER A 631 -27.91 -29.98 -8.40
CA SER A 631 -28.20 -30.81 -7.23
C SER A 631 -28.77 -32.16 -7.63
N ARG A 632 -29.66 -32.23 -8.63
CA ARG A 632 -30.22 -33.47 -9.16
C ARG A 632 -29.16 -34.34 -9.84
N LEU A 633 -28.38 -33.75 -10.74
CA LEU A 633 -27.32 -34.45 -11.47
C LEU A 633 -26.22 -34.96 -10.52
N TYR A 634 -25.88 -34.17 -9.49
CA TYR A 634 -24.92 -34.55 -8.45
C TYR A 634 -25.60 -35.07 -7.16
N SER A 635 -26.85 -35.53 -7.21
CA SER A 635 -27.59 -36.07 -6.05
C SER A 635 -27.14 -37.49 -5.69
N GLY A 636 -27.53 -38.01 -4.53
CA GLY A 636 -27.27 -39.40 -4.13
C GLY A 636 -28.11 -40.46 -4.85
N ASN A 637 -29.22 -40.09 -5.49
CA ASN A 637 -30.20 -41.05 -6.01
C ASN A 637 -29.92 -41.43 -7.48
N LYS A 638 -29.46 -42.68 -7.71
CA LYS A 638 -29.03 -43.17 -9.04
C LYS A 638 -30.10 -43.02 -10.14
N LYS A 639 -31.39 -43.15 -9.82
CA LYS A 639 -32.47 -43.05 -10.83
C LYS A 639 -32.68 -41.65 -11.41
N ASN A 640 -32.37 -40.58 -10.66
CA ASN A 640 -32.58 -39.19 -11.09
C ASN A 640 -31.33 -38.54 -11.70
N SER A 641 -30.16 -39.19 -11.56
CA SER A 641 -28.86 -38.67 -11.97
C SER A 641 -28.32 -39.27 -13.27
N ASP A 642 -28.99 -40.28 -13.83
CA ASP A 642 -28.46 -41.12 -14.94
C ASP A 642 -29.01 -40.73 -16.33
N ASP A 643 -29.54 -39.50 -16.47
CA ASP A 643 -29.80 -38.92 -17.79
C ASP A 643 -28.47 -38.49 -18.43
N GLY A 644 -27.72 -39.48 -18.95
CA GLY A 644 -26.39 -39.28 -19.55
C GLY A 644 -26.36 -38.22 -20.66
N LYS A 645 -27.51 -37.83 -21.22
CA LYS A 645 -27.66 -36.73 -22.18
C LYS A 645 -27.62 -35.35 -21.49
N GLU A 646 -28.30 -35.19 -20.34
CA GLU A 646 -28.38 -33.92 -19.63
C GLU A 646 -27.05 -33.50 -19.02
N ILE A 647 -26.31 -34.43 -18.43
CA ILE A 647 -24.97 -34.14 -17.89
C ILE A 647 -24.03 -33.71 -19.04
N LYS A 648 -24.09 -34.34 -20.22
CA LYS A 648 -23.28 -33.94 -21.39
C LYS A 648 -23.60 -32.52 -21.86
N THR A 649 -24.86 -32.10 -21.76
CA THR A 649 -25.28 -30.76 -22.14
C THR A 649 -25.27 -29.74 -21.00
N LEU A 650 -24.87 -30.11 -19.77
CA LEU A 650 -25.00 -29.28 -18.57
C LEU A 650 -24.50 -27.85 -18.80
N THR A 651 -23.27 -27.66 -19.27
CA THR A 651 -22.73 -26.31 -19.54
C THR A 651 -23.56 -25.52 -20.54
N LYS A 652 -24.02 -26.16 -21.63
CA LYS A 652 -24.88 -25.50 -22.64
C LYS A 652 -26.26 -25.19 -22.08
N THR A 653 -26.80 -26.06 -21.23
CA THR A 653 -28.10 -25.86 -20.56
C THR A 653 -28.01 -24.71 -19.55
N LEU A 654 -26.91 -24.63 -18.80
CA LEU A 654 -26.61 -23.50 -17.93
C LEU A 654 -26.50 -22.24 -18.80
N GLU A 655 -25.65 -22.17 -19.83
CA GLU A 655 -25.55 -20.99 -20.71
C GLU A 655 -26.88 -20.59 -21.37
N LYS A 656 -27.74 -21.55 -21.71
CA LYS A 656 -29.07 -21.27 -22.29
C LYS A 656 -30.02 -20.62 -21.27
N ARG A 657 -29.94 -21.01 -19.99
CA ARG A 657 -30.77 -20.46 -18.89
C ARG A 657 -30.15 -19.20 -18.26
N LEU A 658 -28.82 -19.13 -18.28
CA LEU A 658 -27.95 -18.19 -17.58
C LEU A 658 -27.27 -17.17 -18.53
N GLY A 659 -27.53 -17.19 -19.84
CA GLY A 659 -26.79 -16.34 -20.77
C GLY A 659 -25.31 -16.77 -20.91
N LYS A 660 -24.50 -15.95 -21.61
CA LYS A 660 -23.11 -16.32 -21.90
C LYS A 660 -22.29 -16.37 -20.61
N ARG A 661 -21.38 -17.35 -20.51
CA ARG A 661 -20.52 -17.57 -19.34
C ARG A 661 -19.71 -16.34 -18.92
N ASP A 662 -19.23 -15.55 -19.88
CA ASP A 662 -18.46 -14.32 -19.61
C ASP A 662 -19.34 -13.17 -19.07
N GLU A 663 -20.67 -13.33 -19.12
CA GLU A 663 -21.66 -12.38 -18.61
C GLU A 663 -22.24 -12.84 -17.25
N TRP A 664 -21.84 -14.03 -16.75
CA TRP A 664 -22.27 -14.52 -15.44
C TRP A 664 -21.69 -13.65 -14.34
N ASP A 665 -22.59 -13.16 -13.49
CA ASP A 665 -22.26 -12.29 -12.38
C ASP A 665 -21.71 -13.05 -11.16
N PHE A 666 -21.19 -12.33 -10.16
CA PHE A 666 -20.41 -12.97 -9.09
C PHE A 666 -21.28 -13.88 -8.20
N ILE A 667 -22.56 -13.58 -8.01
CA ILE A 667 -23.58 -14.39 -7.27
C ILE A 667 -23.73 -15.68 -7.99
N THR A 668 -24.03 -15.57 -9.29
CA THR A 668 -24.32 -16.72 -10.12
C THR A 668 -23.13 -17.64 -10.06
N LEU A 669 -21.92 -17.09 -10.19
CA LEU A 669 -20.69 -17.84 -10.01
C LEU A 669 -20.65 -18.50 -8.61
N ARG A 670 -20.72 -17.76 -7.50
CA ARG A 670 -20.55 -18.35 -6.16
C ARG A 670 -21.68 -19.29 -5.73
N HIS A 671 -22.94 -19.02 -6.05
CA HIS A 671 -24.06 -19.94 -5.77
C HIS A 671 -23.99 -21.23 -6.60
N LEU A 672 -23.62 -21.13 -7.88
CA LEU A 672 -23.37 -22.33 -8.70
C LEU A 672 -22.20 -23.11 -8.12
N PHE A 673 -21.14 -22.42 -7.68
CA PHE A 673 -20.03 -23.06 -7.00
C PHE A 673 -20.47 -23.75 -5.72
N ASP A 674 -21.21 -23.09 -4.83
CA ASP A 674 -21.67 -23.65 -3.55
C ASP A 674 -22.53 -24.89 -3.78
N THR A 675 -23.38 -24.85 -4.82
CA THR A 675 -24.19 -26.01 -5.22
C THR A 675 -23.34 -27.16 -5.78
N LEU A 676 -22.34 -26.84 -6.62
CA LEU A 676 -21.36 -27.81 -7.08
C LEU A 676 -20.55 -28.39 -5.91
N ALA A 677 -20.22 -27.58 -4.91
CA ALA A 677 -19.43 -27.95 -3.73
C ALA A 677 -20.21 -28.89 -2.80
N GLN A 678 -21.53 -28.73 -2.68
CA GLN A 678 -22.41 -29.70 -2.00
C GLN A 678 -22.39 -31.07 -2.72
N GLY A 679 -22.43 -31.04 -4.05
CA GLY A 679 -22.33 -32.22 -4.92
C GLY A 679 -20.94 -32.81 -5.08
N ARG A 680 -19.88 -32.25 -4.44
CA ARG A 680 -18.48 -32.58 -4.73
C ARG A 680 -18.14 -34.07 -4.60
N LYS A 681 -18.74 -34.78 -3.64
CA LYS A 681 -18.55 -36.24 -3.48
C LYS A 681 -19.08 -37.04 -4.67
N ARG A 682 -20.03 -36.50 -5.43
CA ARG A 682 -20.67 -37.15 -6.59
C ARG A 682 -20.04 -36.77 -7.92
N ARG A 683 -19.07 -35.84 -7.95
CA ARG A 683 -18.26 -35.55 -9.16
C ARG A 683 -17.67 -36.82 -9.76
N ARG A 684 -17.29 -37.75 -8.89
CA ARG A 684 -16.65 -39.03 -9.17
C ARG A 684 -17.61 -40.10 -9.75
N ARG A 685 -18.86 -39.77 -10.05
CA ARG A 685 -19.87 -40.74 -10.55
C ARG A 685 -19.59 -41.26 -11.96
N SER A 686 -19.26 -40.37 -12.89
CA SER A 686 -18.88 -40.72 -14.26
C SER A 686 -17.89 -39.70 -14.81
N GLU A 687 -17.16 -40.04 -15.87
CA GLU A 687 -16.17 -39.15 -16.50
C GLU A 687 -16.78 -37.78 -16.84
N GLN A 688 -18.02 -37.79 -17.36
CA GLN A 688 -18.71 -36.55 -17.72
C GLN A 688 -19.10 -35.70 -16.50
N HIS A 689 -19.41 -36.32 -15.35
CA HIS A 689 -19.66 -35.59 -14.11
C HIS A 689 -18.38 -34.92 -13.61
N GLU A 690 -17.26 -35.64 -13.59
CA GLU A 690 -16.00 -35.11 -13.09
C GLU A 690 -15.49 -33.98 -13.99
N LYS A 691 -15.54 -34.17 -15.32
CA LYS A 691 -15.17 -33.15 -16.32
C LYS A 691 -15.98 -31.86 -16.16
N ASN A 692 -17.30 -31.96 -16.10
CA ASN A 692 -18.14 -30.77 -15.97
C ASN A 692 -17.94 -30.09 -14.62
N TRP A 693 -17.80 -30.87 -13.55
CA TRP A 693 -17.57 -30.32 -12.21
C TRP A 693 -16.28 -29.50 -12.19
N LEU A 694 -15.16 -30.03 -12.67
CA LEU A 694 -13.87 -29.31 -12.68
C LEU A 694 -13.94 -28.01 -13.51
N ARG A 695 -14.53 -28.08 -14.70
CA ARG A 695 -14.65 -26.91 -15.59
C ARG A 695 -15.55 -25.83 -15.03
N LEU A 696 -16.70 -26.21 -14.49
CA LEU A 696 -17.69 -25.28 -13.95
C LEU A 696 -17.24 -24.75 -12.60
N ALA A 697 -16.88 -25.62 -11.64
CA ALA A 697 -16.45 -25.21 -10.30
C ALA A 697 -15.24 -24.26 -10.36
N GLY A 698 -14.26 -24.55 -11.21
CA GLY A 698 -13.07 -23.69 -11.36
C GLY A 698 -13.39 -22.37 -12.07
N PHE A 699 -14.37 -22.37 -13.00
CA PHE A 699 -14.86 -21.13 -13.59
C PHE A 699 -15.63 -20.30 -12.56
N THR A 700 -16.46 -20.93 -11.76
CA THR A 700 -17.35 -20.27 -10.79
C THR A 700 -16.65 -19.82 -9.51
N LEU A 701 -15.45 -20.32 -9.20
CA LEU A 701 -14.66 -19.88 -8.04
C LEU A 701 -13.54 -18.88 -8.39
N ARG A 702 -13.22 -18.67 -9.66
CA ARG A 702 -12.10 -17.79 -10.06
C ARG A 702 -12.24 -16.34 -9.53
N PRO A 703 -11.13 -15.64 -9.22
CA PRO A 703 -9.74 -16.11 -9.17
C PRO A 703 -9.38 -16.89 -7.88
N GLY A 704 -10.36 -17.30 -7.08
CA GLY A 704 -10.19 -17.91 -5.77
C GLY A 704 -10.26 -16.93 -4.60
N PHE A 705 -10.42 -15.64 -4.89
CA PHE A 705 -10.58 -14.57 -3.91
C PHE A 705 -11.54 -13.50 -4.46
N GLY A 706 -12.03 -12.63 -3.58
CA GLY A 706 -12.95 -11.53 -3.92
C GLY A 706 -14.23 -11.56 -3.10
N ALA A 707 -14.76 -12.73 -2.73
CA ALA A 707 -15.83 -12.82 -1.72
C ALA A 707 -15.26 -12.89 -0.31
N ALA A 708 -15.99 -12.35 0.68
CA ALA A 708 -15.68 -12.52 2.10
C ALA A 708 -15.52 -14.00 2.49
N THR A 709 -16.38 -14.86 1.92
CA THR A 709 -16.37 -16.32 2.16
C THR A 709 -15.48 -17.10 1.19
N ASP A 710 -14.71 -16.46 0.31
CA ASP A 710 -13.84 -17.18 -0.63
C ASP A 710 -12.70 -17.92 0.06
N ALA A 711 -12.13 -17.36 1.12
CA ALA A 711 -11.12 -18.05 1.93
C ALA A 711 -11.67 -19.39 2.46
N TRP A 712 -12.89 -19.37 3.01
CA TRP A 712 -13.58 -20.58 3.45
C TRP A 712 -13.88 -21.54 2.28
N ARG A 713 -14.34 -21.04 1.12
CA ARG A 713 -14.58 -21.88 -0.07
C ARG A 713 -13.31 -22.57 -0.54
N ILE A 714 -12.19 -21.86 -0.55
CA ILE A 714 -10.87 -22.39 -0.87
C ILE A 714 -10.50 -23.49 0.11
N GLU A 715 -10.65 -23.27 1.42
CA GLU A 715 -10.45 -24.32 2.43
C GLU A 715 -11.31 -25.56 2.17
N GLN A 716 -12.59 -25.38 1.81
CA GLN A 716 -13.51 -26.50 1.52
C GLN A 716 -13.10 -27.33 0.30
N VAL A 717 -12.56 -26.70 -0.75
CA VAL A 717 -12.09 -27.43 -1.95
C VAL A 717 -10.66 -27.90 -1.84
N TRP A 718 -9.84 -27.30 -0.97
CA TRP A 718 -8.46 -27.73 -0.74
C TRP A 718 -8.37 -29.20 -0.36
N GLY A 719 -9.30 -29.69 0.47
CA GLY A 719 -9.41 -31.11 0.82
C GLY A 719 -9.68 -32.06 -0.36
N LEU A 720 -10.02 -31.54 -1.55
CA LEU A 720 -10.12 -32.34 -2.78
C LEU A 720 -8.76 -32.63 -3.41
N TYR A 721 -7.74 -31.80 -3.14
CA TYR A 721 -6.44 -31.89 -3.80
C TYR A 721 -5.82 -33.28 -3.65
N GLN A 722 -5.74 -33.78 -2.40
CA GLN A 722 -5.23 -35.12 -2.08
C GLN A 722 -6.07 -36.27 -2.66
N GLN A 723 -7.34 -36.03 -3.01
CA GLN A 723 -8.22 -37.06 -3.56
C GLN A 723 -8.01 -37.30 -5.07
N GLY A 724 -7.41 -36.33 -5.76
CA GLY A 724 -7.21 -36.34 -7.22
C GLY A 724 -8.49 -36.54 -8.03
N ILE A 725 -8.32 -37.01 -9.27
CA ILE A 725 -9.42 -37.39 -10.18
C ILE A 725 -9.71 -38.89 -10.12
N GLN A 726 -10.96 -39.28 -10.40
CA GLN A 726 -11.35 -40.68 -10.52
C GLN A 726 -11.09 -41.23 -11.92
N PHE A 727 -11.48 -40.48 -12.95
CA PHE A 727 -11.44 -40.92 -14.33
C PHE A 727 -10.13 -40.44 -14.96
N GLN A 728 -9.10 -41.29 -14.83
CA GLN A 728 -7.75 -40.98 -15.25
C GLN A 728 -7.62 -41.04 -16.78
N ASN A 729 -7.75 -39.90 -17.42
CA ASN A 729 -7.42 -39.69 -18.82
C ASN A 729 -6.80 -38.30 -19.03
N HIS A 730 -6.19 -38.08 -20.19
CA HIS A 730 -5.49 -36.84 -20.51
C HIS A 730 -6.37 -35.59 -20.32
N GLN A 731 -7.61 -35.64 -20.79
CA GLN A 731 -8.51 -34.49 -20.69
C GLN A 731 -8.94 -34.23 -19.24
N GLY A 732 -9.20 -35.27 -18.44
CA GLY A 732 -9.55 -35.16 -17.04
C GLY A 732 -8.43 -34.54 -16.20
N TRP A 733 -7.18 -34.94 -16.43
CA TRP A 733 -6.03 -34.30 -15.80
C TRP A 733 -5.81 -32.85 -16.25
N SER A 734 -5.96 -32.57 -17.55
CA SER A 734 -5.89 -31.19 -18.05
C SER A 734 -6.94 -30.30 -17.38
N ASP A 735 -8.18 -30.77 -17.27
CA ASP A 735 -9.27 -30.03 -16.60
C ASP A 735 -9.01 -29.86 -15.08
N TRP A 736 -8.36 -30.83 -14.43
CA TRP A 736 -7.93 -30.76 -13.04
C TRP A 736 -6.92 -29.63 -12.81
N TRP A 737 -5.88 -29.55 -13.63
CA TRP A 737 -4.88 -28.48 -13.48
C TRP A 737 -5.43 -27.10 -13.87
N VAL A 738 -6.33 -27.03 -14.84
CA VAL A 738 -7.03 -25.79 -15.19
C VAL A 738 -7.94 -25.31 -14.05
N PHE A 739 -8.59 -26.22 -13.32
CA PHE A 739 -9.36 -25.88 -12.12
C PHE A 739 -8.47 -25.16 -11.09
N TRP A 740 -7.35 -25.77 -10.69
CA TRP A 740 -6.44 -25.19 -9.71
C TRP A 740 -5.82 -23.89 -10.20
N ARG A 741 -5.47 -23.80 -11.49
CA ARG A 741 -4.90 -22.58 -12.07
C ARG A 741 -5.84 -21.39 -11.95
N ARG A 742 -7.15 -21.62 -12.17
CA ARG A 742 -8.16 -20.55 -12.12
C ARG A 742 -8.39 -20.01 -10.71
N ILE A 743 -8.06 -20.78 -9.68
CA ILE A 743 -8.29 -20.40 -8.28
C ILE A 743 -6.98 -20.16 -7.53
N ALA A 744 -5.84 -20.18 -8.24
CA ALA A 744 -4.52 -20.15 -7.64
C ALA A 744 -4.28 -18.90 -6.79
N GLY A 745 -4.82 -17.74 -7.18
CA GLY A 745 -4.67 -16.51 -6.40
C GLY A 745 -5.42 -16.52 -5.06
N GLY A 746 -6.33 -17.47 -4.85
CA GLY A 746 -6.99 -17.71 -3.55
C GLY A 746 -6.24 -18.68 -2.64
N LEU A 747 -5.27 -19.42 -3.18
CA LEU A 747 -4.47 -20.37 -2.40
C LEU A 747 -3.40 -19.62 -1.61
N ASN A 748 -3.19 -19.99 -0.36
CA ASN A 748 -2.07 -19.48 0.41
C ASN A 748 -0.73 -20.08 -0.11
N GLN A 749 0.39 -19.58 0.40
CA GLN A 749 1.72 -20.00 0.00
C GLN A 749 1.94 -21.53 0.17
N GLU A 750 1.69 -22.06 1.37
CA GLU A 750 1.86 -23.49 1.70
C GLU A 750 1.07 -24.42 0.74
N GLN A 751 -0.15 -24.01 0.39
CA GLN A 751 -0.97 -24.71 -0.58
C GLN A 751 -0.36 -24.69 -1.98
N GLN A 752 0.19 -23.56 -2.42
CA GLN A 752 0.85 -23.46 -3.73
C GLN A 752 2.15 -24.30 -3.77
N GLU A 753 2.94 -24.29 -2.71
CA GLU A 753 4.15 -25.12 -2.56
C GLU A 753 3.82 -26.61 -2.60
N THR A 754 2.75 -27.02 -1.92
CA THR A 754 2.23 -28.40 -2.00
C THR A 754 1.89 -28.79 -3.43
N ILE A 755 1.21 -27.90 -4.18
CA ILE A 755 0.88 -28.17 -5.59
C ILE A 755 2.15 -28.36 -6.42
N LEU A 756 3.14 -27.47 -6.23
CA LEU A 756 4.39 -27.52 -6.95
C LEU A 756 5.13 -28.83 -6.71
N ALA A 757 5.25 -29.26 -5.45
CA ALA A 757 5.94 -30.50 -5.08
C ALA A 757 5.38 -31.72 -5.85
N ASP A 758 4.06 -31.81 -6.01
CA ASP A 758 3.40 -32.92 -6.69
C ASP A 758 3.65 -32.96 -8.20
N ILE A 759 3.76 -31.80 -8.84
CA ILE A 759 3.92 -31.69 -10.30
C ILE A 759 5.39 -31.54 -10.75
N ALA A 760 6.30 -31.14 -9.84
CA ALA A 760 7.70 -30.81 -10.14
C ALA A 760 8.43 -31.93 -10.91
N LYS A 761 8.23 -33.19 -10.54
CA LYS A 761 8.88 -34.34 -11.19
C LYS A 761 8.54 -34.49 -12.68
N TYR A 762 7.37 -34.01 -13.12
CA TYR A 762 6.96 -34.03 -14.53
C TYR A 762 7.44 -32.80 -15.29
N LEU A 763 7.55 -31.66 -14.59
CA LEU A 763 8.01 -30.40 -15.14
C LEU A 763 9.52 -30.37 -15.35
N HIS A 764 10.27 -31.07 -14.49
CA HIS A 764 11.72 -31.15 -14.51
C HIS A 764 12.29 -31.49 -15.91
N PRO A 765 13.38 -30.83 -16.37
CA PRO A 765 14.01 -31.11 -17.67
C PRO A 765 14.45 -32.57 -17.85
N GLY A 766 14.92 -33.20 -16.76
CA GLY A 766 15.29 -34.61 -16.72
C GLY A 766 14.13 -35.59 -16.92
N ALA A 767 12.87 -35.16 -16.82
CA ALA A 767 11.71 -36.02 -17.09
C ALA A 767 11.71 -36.55 -18.53
N ALA A 768 12.26 -35.79 -19.49
CA ALA A 768 12.42 -36.24 -20.89
C ALA A 768 13.44 -37.39 -21.05
N LYS A 769 14.33 -37.61 -20.07
CA LYS A 769 15.30 -38.72 -20.08
C LYS A 769 14.71 -40.01 -19.52
N ASN A 770 13.59 -39.94 -18.79
CA ASN A 770 12.89 -41.11 -18.28
C ASN A 770 11.60 -41.34 -19.10
N PRO A 771 11.55 -42.34 -19.99
CA PRO A 771 10.38 -42.61 -20.82
C PRO A 771 9.08 -42.81 -20.03
N GLN A 772 9.16 -43.38 -18.81
CA GLN A 772 7.99 -43.58 -17.95
C GLN A 772 7.45 -42.25 -17.42
N THR A 773 8.33 -41.39 -16.91
CA THR A 773 7.95 -40.07 -16.39
C THR A 773 7.44 -39.15 -17.51
N MET A 774 8.07 -39.19 -18.69
CA MET A 774 7.62 -38.42 -19.85
C MET A 774 6.22 -38.83 -20.31
N LYS A 775 5.99 -40.14 -20.44
CA LYS A 775 4.69 -40.69 -20.83
C LYS A 775 3.63 -40.35 -19.79
N ALA A 776 3.93 -40.54 -18.50
CA ALA A 776 3.03 -40.18 -17.41
C ALA A 776 2.69 -38.68 -17.42
N GLY A 777 3.69 -37.80 -17.62
CA GLY A 777 3.46 -36.35 -17.70
C GLY A 777 2.58 -35.95 -18.89
N GLN A 778 2.77 -36.58 -20.05
CA GLN A 778 1.90 -36.38 -21.21
C GLN A 778 0.47 -36.86 -20.91
N GLU A 779 0.30 -38.06 -20.36
CA GLU A 779 -1.00 -38.61 -19.97
C GLU A 779 -1.69 -37.78 -18.86
N MET A 780 -0.92 -37.07 -18.04
CA MET A 780 -1.41 -36.20 -16.96
C MET A 780 -1.56 -34.73 -17.37
N GLY A 781 -1.57 -34.39 -18.67
CA GLY A 781 -1.89 -33.04 -19.12
C GLY A 781 -0.75 -32.03 -18.89
N TYR A 782 0.45 -32.34 -19.40
CA TYR A 782 1.66 -31.54 -19.26
C TYR A 782 1.50 -30.03 -19.46
N GLU A 783 0.87 -29.58 -20.55
CA GLU A 783 0.71 -28.14 -20.82
C GLU A 783 -0.07 -27.42 -19.71
N ALA A 784 -1.11 -28.06 -19.17
CA ALA A 784 -1.91 -27.49 -18.10
C ALA A 784 -1.13 -27.42 -16.78
N MET A 785 -0.24 -28.39 -16.51
CA MET A 785 0.69 -28.32 -15.37
C MET A 785 1.66 -27.15 -15.49
N VAL A 786 2.22 -26.91 -16.68
CA VAL A 786 3.11 -25.76 -16.95
C VAL A 786 2.39 -24.45 -16.64
N ARG A 787 1.16 -24.30 -17.15
CA ARG A 787 0.36 -23.08 -16.94
C ARG A 787 -0.09 -22.90 -15.50
N LEU A 788 -0.38 -24.00 -14.78
CA LEU A 788 -0.67 -23.98 -13.35
C LEU A 788 0.55 -23.50 -12.57
N ALA A 789 1.70 -24.15 -12.74
CA ALA A 789 2.93 -23.82 -12.03
C ALA A 789 3.31 -22.34 -12.19
N ALA A 790 3.19 -21.80 -13.40
CA ALA A 790 3.48 -20.40 -13.66
C ALA A 790 2.43 -19.41 -13.12
N SER A 791 1.25 -19.89 -12.69
CA SER A 791 0.24 -19.07 -12.00
C SER A 791 0.38 -19.12 -10.48
N LEU A 792 1.34 -19.86 -9.91
CA LEU A 792 1.55 -19.92 -8.48
C LEU A 792 2.38 -18.71 -8.02
N GLU A 793 1.77 -17.52 -7.98
CA GLU A 793 2.48 -16.26 -7.67
C GLU A 793 2.83 -16.06 -6.19
N HIS A 794 2.32 -16.89 -5.27
CA HIS A 794 2.71 -16.85 -3.85
C HIS A 794 3.86 -17.80 -3.51
N LEU A 795 4.43 -18.49 -4.52
CA LEU A 795 5.66 -19.26 -4.32
C LEU A 795 6.83 -18.36 -3.94
N GLU A 796 7.76 -18.97 -3.20
CA GLU A 796 9.07 -18.40 -2.94
C GLU A 796 9.83 -18.08 -4.24
N VAL A 797 10.73 -17.09 -4.13
CA VAL A 797 11.56 -16.63 -5.26
C VAL A 797 12.36 -17.79 -5.87
N GLU A 798 12.95 -18.64 -5.03
CA GLU A 798 13.80 -19.74 -5.49
C GLU A 798 13.01 -20.80 -6.29
N ASP A 799 11.77 -21.09 -5.89
CA ASP A 799 10.89 -22.00 -6.63
C ASP A 799 10.48 -21.41 -7.99
N LYS A 800 10.14 -20.12 -8.02
CA LYS A 800 9.81 -19.42 -9.27
C LYS A 800 11.00 -19.40 -10.22
N ARG A 801 12.19 -19.12 -9.70
CA ARG A 801 13.45 -19.14 -10.47
C ARG A 801 13.72 -20.54 -11.04
N LEU A 802 13.63 -21.58 -10.21
CA LEU A 802 13.83 -22.95 -10.63
C LEU A 802 12.87 -23.35 -11.77
N LEU A 803 11.59 -22.99 -11.65
CA LEU A 803 10.58 -23.24 -12.69
C LEU A 803 10.88 -22.46 -13.97
N ALA A 804 11.27 -21.19 -13.85
CA ALA A 804 11.62 -20.37 -15.00
C ALA A 804 12.85 -20.93 -15.73
N ASP A 805 13.89 -21.37 -15.01
CA ASP A 805 15.05 -22.07 -15.58
C ASP A 805 14.63 -23.32 -16.37
N TRP A 806 13.76 -24.15 -15.79
CA TRP A 806 13.25 -25.35 -16.44
C TRP A 806 12.48 -25.04 -17.72
N PHE A 807 11.57 -24.06 -17.67
CA PHE A 807 10.75 -23.71 -18.82
C PHE A 807 11.53 -22.96 -19.89
N LEU A 808 12.51 -22.12 -19.54
CA LEU A 808 13.39 -21.48 -20.49
C LEU A 808 14.21 -22.53 -21.27
N SER A 809 14.84 -23.46 -20.56
CA SER A 809 15.59 -24.55 -21.18
C SER A 809 14.72 -25.37 -22.13
N LYS A 810 13.49 -25.69 -21.73
CA LYS A 810 12.56 -26.42 -22.59
C LYS A 810 12.09 -25.59 -23.79
N ALA A 811 11.78 -24.31 -23.61
CA ALA A 811 11.34 -23.45 -24.70
C ALA A 811 12.42 -23.30 -25.79
N CYS A 812 13.70 -23.24 -25.40
CA CYS A 812 14.83 -23.12 -26.32
C CYS A 812 15.23 -24.44 -27.01
N HIS A 813 15.06 -25.59 -26.33
CA HIS A 813 15.64 -26.86 -26.80
C HIS A 813 14.61 -27.98 -27.08
N GLN A 814 13.35 -27.80 -26.69
CA GLN A 814 12.28 -28.79 -26.85
C GLN A 814 11.07 -28.15 -27.56
N HIS A 815 10.75 -28.64 -28.75
CA HIS A 815 9.67 -28.06 -29.56
C HIS A 815 8.23 -28.29 -29.06
N PRO A 816 7.87 -29.40 -28.37
CA PRO A 816 6.50 -29.57 -27.88
C PRO A 816 6.15 -28.54 -26.79
N PHE A 817 5.01 -27.88 -26.95
CA PHE A 817 4.45 -26.91 -25.98
C PHE A 817 5.26 -25.60 -25.79
N SER A 818 6.10 -25.22 -26.76
CA SER A 818 6.96 -24.01 -26.69
C SER A 818 6.20 -22.75 -26.24
N GLN A 819 5.00 -22.51 -26.78
CA GLN A 819 4.18 -21.36 -26.41
C GLN A 819 3.80 -21.34 -24.92
N ALA A 820 3.53 -22.50 -24.32
CA ALA A 820 3.20 -22.59 -22.91
C ALA A 820 4.43 -22.36 -22.03
N HIS A 821 5.61 -22.83 -22.45
CA HIS A 821 6.86 -22.56 -21.76
C HIS A 821 7.25 -21.09 -21.82
N TRP A 822 7.17 -20.44 -22.98
CA TRP A 822 7.41 -19.00 -23.10
C TRP A 822 6.43 -18.17 -22.28
N TRP A 823 5.14 -18.52 -22.31
CA TRP A 823 4.14 -17.90 -21.46
C TRP A 823 4.49 -18.06 -19.97
N ALA A 824 4.90 -19.25 -19.56
CA ALA A 824 5.28 -19.55 -18.19
C ALA A 824 6.50 -18.75 -17.72
N VAL A 825 7.55 -18.67 -18.55
CA VAL A 825 8.74 -17.84 -18.27
C VAL A 825 8.35 -16.38 -18.09
N GLY A 826 7.55 -15.81 -19.01
CA GLY A 826 7.09 -14.42 -18.91
C GLY A 826 6.22 -14.16 -17.67
N ARG A 827 5.40 -15.14 -17.26
CA ARG A 827 4.52 -15.04 -16.09
C ARG A 827 5.31 -15.08 -14.77
N LEU A 828 6.20 -16.08 -14.62
CA LEU A 828 7.03 -16.28 -13.42
C LEU A 828 8.03 -15.15 -13.22
N ALA A 829 8.60 -14.65 -14.31
CA ALA A 829 9.61 -13.60 -14.27
C ALA A 829 9.03 -12.20 -14.52
N SER A 830 7.71 -12.03 -14.44
CA SER A 830 7.05 -10.73 -14.58
C SER A 830 7.54 -9.77 -13.50
N ARG A 831 7.96 -8.56 -13.91
CA ARG A 831 8.34 -7.51 -12.95
C ARG A 831 7.15 -6.91 -12.20
N THR A 832 5.92 -7.14 -12.68
CA THR A 832 4.68 -6.71 -12.02
C THR A 832 3.73 -7.92 -11.94
N PRO A 833 3.64 -8.59 -10.78
CA PRO A 833 2.73 -9.73 -10.58
C PRO A 833 1.25 -9.32 -10.69
N LEU A 834 0.34 -10.29 -10.85
CA LEU A 834 -1.10 -10.02 -10.92
C LEU A 834 -1.73 -9.91 -9.53
N TYR A 835 -1.33 -10.82 -8.63
CA TYR A 835 -1.84 -10.92 -7.26
C TYR A 835 -0.76 -11.33 -6.26
N GLY A 836 0.40 -11.80 -6.73
CA GLY A 836 1.58 -11.94 -5.89
C GLY A 836 2.08 -10.58 -5.43
N SER A 837 2.75 -10.54 -4.30
CA SER A 837 3.36 -9.31 -3.79
C SER A 837 4.67 -9.01 -4.50
N GLN A 838 5.04 -7.73 -4.63
CA GLN A 838 6.26 -7.29 -5.32
C GLN A 838 7.54 -7.88 -4.71
N HIS A 839 7.56 -8.19 -3.40
CA HIS A 839 8.71 -8.82 -2.75
C HIS A 839 8.98 -10.27 -3.20
N THR A 840 7.99 -10.91 -3.85
CA THR A 840 8.13 -12.29 -4.39
C THR A 840 8.59 -12.31 -5.86
N VAL A 841 8.92 -11.15 -6.43
CA VAL A 841 9.44 -11.02 -7.79
C VAL A 841 10.90 -11.49 -7.82
N ILE A 842 11.25 -12.29 -8.82
CA ILE A 842 12.60 -12.84 -8.98
C ILE A 842 13.61 -11.69 -9.15
N PRO A 843 14.67 -11.58 -8.31
CA PRO A 843 15.66 -10.50 -8.38
C PRO A 843 16.33 -10.38 -9.76
N ARG A 844 16.76 -9.17 -10.12
CA ARG A 844 17.36 -8.91 -11.43
C ARG A 844 18.59 -9.80 -11.70
N GLU A 845 19.41 -10.05 -10.68
CA GLU A 845 20.67 -10.80 -10.79
C GLU A 845 20.42 -12.26 -11.20
N GLN A 846 19.23 -12.78 -10.91
CA GLN A 846 18.84 -14.13 -11.27
C GLN A 846 18.22 -14.22 -12.68
N VAL A 847 17.62 -13.14 -13.20
CA VAL A 847 16.95 -13.14 -14.51
C VAL A 847 17.80 -12.58 -15.66
N GLU A 848 18.76 -11.70 -15.37
CA GLU A 848 19.69 -11.17 -16.38
C GLU A 848 20.44 -12.27 -17.16
N PRO A 849 20.89 -13.37 -16.53
CA PRO A 849 21.51 -14.49 -17.24
C PRO A 849 20.60 -15.16 -18.29
N TRP A 850 19.28 -15.02 -18.19
CA TRP A 850 18.33 -15.58 -19.16
C TRP A 850 18.23 -14.76 -20.45
N LEU A 851 18.44 -13.45 -20.35
CA LEU A 851 18.18 -12.51 -21.45
C LEU A 851 18.97 -12.80 -22.73
N PRO A 852 20.26 -13.21 -22.69
CA PRO A 852 20.98 -13.63 -23.89
C PRO A 852 20.26 -14.73 -24.68
N GLN A 853 19.70 -15.74 -24.00
CA GLN A 853 18.98 -16.85 -24.64
C GLN A 853 17.68 -16.39 -25.31
N LEU A 854 16.96 -15.44 -24.69
CA LEU A 854 15.76 -14.82 -25.29
C LEU A 854 16.12 -13.93 -26.50
N LEU A 855 17.27 -13.26 -26.44
CA LEU A 855 17.79 -12.41 -27.52
C LEU A 855 18.31 -13.22 -28.72
N GLU A 856 18.50 -14.53 -28.61
CA GLU A 856 18.85 -15.41 -29.75
C GLU A 856 17.60 -15.89 -30.53
N GLN A 857 16.40 -15.84 -29.95
CA GLN A 857 15.18 -16.38 -30.59
C GLN A 857 14.65 -15.51 -31.73
N ASP A 858 14.04 -16.10 -32.76
CA ASP A 858 13.31 -15.34 -33.78
C ASP A 858 11.93 -14.90 -33.25
N TRP A 859 11.78 -13.61 -32.98
CA TRP A 859 10.58 -13.02 -32.39
C TRP A 859 9.42 -12.84 -33.38
N GLN A 860 9.67 -12.95 -34.68
CA GLN A 860 8.61 -12.98 -35.69
C GLN A 860 8.02 -14.40 -35.79
N ALA A 861 8.87 -15.42 -35.72
CA ALA A 861 8.45 -16.82 -35.70
C ALA A 861 7.84 -17.25 -34.37
N GLU A 862 8.35 -16.76 -33.23
CA GLU A 862 7.89 -17.09 -31.88
C GLU A 862 7.57 -15.81 -31.07
N PRO A 863 6.39 -15.19 -31.27
CA PRO A 863 6.02 -13.94 -30.60
C PRO A 863 5.92 -14.05 -29.07
N MET A 864 5.74 -15.27 -28.53
CA MET A 864 5.67 -15.47 -27.08
C MET A 864 7.04 -15.35 -26.41
N ALA A 865 8.14 -15.61 -27.13
CA ALA A 865 9.49 -15.36 -26.63
C ALA A 865 9.75 -13.85 -26.47
N ALA A 866 9.30 -13.05 -27.45
CA ALA A 866 9.33 -11.59 -27.35
C ALA A 866 8.49 -11.08 -26.18
N PHE A 867 7.28 -11.63 -26.03
CA PHE A 867 6.40 -11.29 -24.91
C PHE A 867 7.04 -11.62 -23.55
N ALA A 868 7.64 -12.80 -23.39
CA ALA A 868 8.34 -13.18 -22.17
C ALA A 868 9.49 -12.22 -21.86
N CYS A 869 10.25 -11.83 -22.88
CA CYS A 869 11.33 -10.84 -22.75
C CYS A 869 10.79 -9.48 -22.28
N VAL A 870 9.67 -9.01 -22.82
CA VAL A 870 9.01 -7.78 -22.37
C VAL A 870 8.63 -7.85 -20.89
N MET A 871 8.08 -8.98 -20.43
CA MET A 871 7.68 -9.14 -19.03
C MET A 871 8.87 -9.17 -18.06
N ILE A 872 10.00 -9.75 -18.48
CA ILE A 872 11.26 -9.77 -17.70
C ILE A 872 11.89 -8.37 -17.66
N CYS A 873 11.82 -7.63 -18.76
CA CYS A 873 12.50 -6.35 -18.93
C CYS A 873 11.63 -5.14 -18.60
N ARG A 874 10.35 -5.32 -18.24
CA ARG A 874 9.41 -4.22 -17.95
C ARG A 874 10.02 -3.28 -16.89
N LYS A 875 9.95 -1.99 -17.15
CA LYS A 875 10.53 -0.99 -16.24
C LYS A 875 9.62 -0.77 -15.04
N THR A 876 10.17 -0.89 -13.85
CA THR A 876 9.47 -0.69 -12.58
C THR A 876 9.92 0.58 -11.88
N GLY A 877 11.14 1.06 -12.15
CA GLY A 877 11.79 2.12 -11.40
C GLY A 877 12.66 1.59 -10.25
N ASP A 878 12.38 0.38 -9.76
CA ASP A 878 13.07 -0.25 -8.63
C ASP A 878 14.40 -0.87 -9.07
N ARG A 879 15.52 -0.36 -8.52
CA ARG A 879 16.87 -0.85 -8.88
C ARG A 879 17.10 -2.33 -8.55
N THR A 880 16.34 -2.89 -7.61
CA THR A 880 16.47 -4.30 -7.21
C THR A 880 15.78 -5.24 -8.21
N LEU A 881 14.82 -4.71 -8.98
CA LEU A 881 14.01 -5.47 -9.94
C LEU A 881 14.37 -5.15 -11.39
N ASP A 882 14.76 -3.91 -11.68
CA ASP A 882 15.08 -3.42 -13.01
C ASP A 882 16.42 -3.97 -13.50
N ILE A 883 16.38 -4.56 -14.70
CA ILE A 883 17.56 -5.06 -15.41
C ILE A 883 18.50 -3.92 -15.82
N ASN A 884 19.77 -4.27 -16.03
CA ASN A 884 20.82 -3.39 -16.51
C ASN A 884 20.43 -2.64 -17.80
N ASP A 885 20.75 -1.35 -17.84
CA ASP A 885 20.40 -0.44 -18.94
C ASP A 885 21.03 -0.85 -20.29
N ASP A 886 22.24 -1.41 -20.30
CA ASP A 886 22.89 -1.90 -21.52
C ASP A 886 22.12 -3.09 -22.13
N ILE A 887 21.63 -4.00 -21.27
CA ILE A 887 20.82 -5.14 -21.71
C ILE A 887 19.45 -4.65 -22.18
N ARG A 888 18.83 -3.72 -21.44
CA ARG A 888 17.57 -3.09 -21.80
C ARG A 888 17.63 -2.48 -23.20
N GLN A 889 18.70 -1.74 -23.52
CA GLN A 889 18.84 -1.12 -24.84
C GLN A 889 18.96 -2.15 -25.96
N LYS A 890 19.62 -3.29 -25.72
CA LYS A 890 19.67 -4.41 -26.68
C LYS A 890 18.27 -4.99 -26.93
N VAL A 891 17.47 -5.14 -25.88
CA VAL A 891 16.07 -5.63 -25.98
C VAL A 891 15.20 -4.66 -26.78
N ILE A 892 15.24 -3.36 -26.46
CA ILE A 892 14.50 -2.30 -27.19
C ILE A 892 14.86 -2.31 -28.69
N THR A 893 16.16 -2.38 -28.99
CA THR A 893 16.66 -2.43 -30.37
C THR A 893 16.07 -3.63 -31.12
N LYS A 894 16.10 -4.81 -30.52
CA LYS A 894 15.57 -6.02 -31.16
C LYS A 894 14.04 -6.01 -31.30
N LEU A 895 13.30 -5.43 -30.36
CA LEU A 895 11.83 -5.33 -30.43
C LEU A 895 11.42 -4.44 -31.60
N THR A 896 12.13 -3.32 -31.75
CA THR A 896 11.95 -2.39 -32.86
C THR A 896 12.22 -3.07 -34.21
N GLN A 897 13.33 -3.80 -34.33
CA GLN A 897 13.66 -4.57 -35.54
C GLN A 897 12.63 -5.67 -35.86
N SER A 898 12.06 -6.28 -34.82
CA SER A 898 11.07 -7.36 -34.95
C SER A 898 9.64 -6.86 -35.23
N LYS A 899 9.42 -5.54 -35.31
CA LYS A 899 8.11 -4.90 -35.55
C LYS A 899 7.02 -5.29 -34.53
N THR A 900 7.39 -5.42 -33.26
CA THR A 900 6.44 -5.70 -32.17
C THR A 900 5.54 -4.49 -31.86
N PRO A 901 4.41 -4.66 -31.13
CA PRO A 901 3.54 -3.54 -30.75
C PRO A 901 4.28 -2.42 -30.01
N VAL A 902 3.92 -1.15 -30.30
CA VAL A 902 4.51 0.02 -29.63
C VAL A 902 4.25 0.01 -28.12
N SER A 903 3.11 -0.56 -27.69
CA SER A 903 2.81 -0.72 -26.26
C SER A 903 3.88 -1.53 -25.53
N TRP A 904 4.54 -2.51 -26.17
CA TRP A 904 5.60 -3.31 -25.56
C TRP A 904 6.89 -2.53 -25.38
N LEU A 905 7.24 -1.66 -26.33
CA LEU A 905 8.39 -0.76 -26.20
C LEU A 905 8.18 0.20 -25.03
N ASN A 906 6.96 0.77 -24.93
CA ASN A 906 6.61 1.68 -23.85
C ASN A 906 6.72 1.04 -22.46
N LEU A 907 6.43 -0.26 -22.32
CA LEU A 907 6.54 -1.00 -21.06
C LEU A 907 7.99 -1.22 -20.61
N ILE A 908 8.95 -1.24 -21.54
CA ILE A 908 10.39 -1.47 -21.23
C ILE A 908 11.14 -0.17 -21.07
N ASP A 909 10.77 0.86 -21.82
CA ASP A 909 11.42 2.16 -21.76
C ASP A 909 10.87 3.04 -20.63
N HIS A 910 9.59 2.84 -20.28
CA HIS A 910 8.88 3.64 -19.29
C HIS A 910 8.03 2.77 -18.33
N ILE A 911 7.81 3.24 -17.11
CA ILE A 911 6.98 2.55 -16.10
C ILE A 911 5.48 2.64 -16.46
N GLY A 912 4.92 1.65 -17.16
CA GLY A 912 3.53 1.69 -17.64
C GLY A 912 2.68 0.51 -17.18
N GLU A 913 1.35 0.65 -17.20
CA GLU A 913 0.39 -0.44 -16.94
C GLU A 913 0.05 -1.25 -18.20
N LEU A 914 -0.42 -2.48 -17.99
CA LEU A 914 -0.90 -3.33 -19.08
C LEU A 914 -2.30 -2.88 -19.51
N SER A 915 -2.52 -2.77 -20.82
CA SER A 915 -3.87 -2.56 -21.38
C SER A 915 -4.80 -3.73 -21.06
N ILE A 916 -6.12 -3.54 -21.20
CA ILE A 916 -7.12 -4.61 -20.98
C ILE A 916 -6.86 -5.84 -21.87
N SER A 917 -6.40 -5.64 -23.11
CA SER A 917 -6.07 -6.73 -24.03
C SER A 917 -4.80 -7.48 -23.62
N GLU A 918 -3.76 -6.76 -23.15
CA GLU A 918 -2.54 -7.34 -22.59
C GLU A 918 -2.84 -8.07 -21.28
N SER A 919 -3.62 -7.45 -20.40
CA SER A 919 -4.15 -8.04 -19.18
C SER A 919 -4.93 -9.33 -19.47
N LYS A 920 -5.84 -9.34 -20.44
CA LYS A 920 -6.55 -10.57 -20.86
C LYS A 920 -5.61 -11.62 -21.45
N ARG A 921 -4.56 -11.21 -22.17
CA ARG A 921 -3.54 -12.11 -22.77
C ARG A 921 -2.68 -12.79 -21.70
N ILE A 922 -2.48 -12.14 -20.56
CA ILE A 922 -1.70 -12.68 -19.44
C ILE A 922 -2.59 -13.42 -18.43
N PHE A 923 -3.80 -12.91 -18.18
CA PHE A 923 -4.56 -13.23 -16.97
C PHE A 923 -5.92 -13.91 -17.23
N GLY A 924 -6.47 -13.81 -18.44
CA GLY A 924 -7.60 -14.61 -18.90
C GLY A 924 -9.01 -14.27 -18.36
N ASP A 925 -9.21 -13.36 -17.39
CA ASP A 925 -10.53 -12.98 -16.82
C ASP A 925 -10.53 -11.59 -16.12
N THR A 926 -11.71 -10.94 -15.96
CA THR A 926 -11.92 -9.65 -15.25
C THR A 926 -13.13 -9.69 -14.28
N LEU A 927 -13.05 -9.03 -13.11
CA LEU A 927 -14.15 -8.94 -12.12
C LEU A 927 -15.19 -7.86 -12.47
N PRO A 928 -16.51 -8.05 -12.22
CA PRO A 928 -17.57 -7.07 -12.50
C PRO A 928 -17.77 -6.00 -11.41
N SER A 929 -18.34 -4.84 -11.78
CA SER A 929 -18.70 -3.72 -10.87
C SER A 929 -20.05 -3.96 -10.18
N GLY A 930 -20.13 -3.70 -8.88
CA GLY A 930 -21.26 -4.16 -8.04
C GLY A 930 -22.37 -3.16 -7.69
N LEU A 931 -22.11 -1.86 -7.84
CA LEU A 931 -23.10 -0.78 -7.74
C LEU A 931 -23.37 -0.21 -9.12
N ILE A 932 -24.64 0.01 -9.45
CA ILE A 932 -25.04 0.70 -10.68
C ILE A 932 -25.90 1.90 -10.30
N LEU A 933 -25.47 3.09 -10.69
CA LEU A 933 -26.27 4.30 -10.53
C LEU A 933 -27.55 4.19 -11.37
N LEU A 934 -28.70 4.41 -10.76
CA LEU A 934 -29.97 4.48 -11.48
C LEU A 934 -30.07 5.86 -12.14
N SER A 935 -30.31 5.88 -13.46
CA SER A 935 -30.58 7.12 -14.18
C SER A 935 -31.96 7.64 -13.80
N HIS A 936 -32.03 8.91 -13.39
CA HIS A 936 -33.27 9.68 -13.41
C HIS A 936 -33.49 10.29 -14.80
#